data_AF-A0A1F6HQ18-F1
#
_entry.id   AF-A0A1F6HQ18-F1
#
_cell.length_a   1.000
_cell.length_b   1.000
_cell.length_c   1.000
_cell.angle_alpha   90.00
_cell.angle_beta   90.00
_cell.angle_gamma   90.00
#
_symmetry.space_group_name_H-M   'P 1'
#
loop_
_entity.id
_entity.type
_entity.pdbx_description
1 polymer ?
#
loop_
_entity_poly.entity_id
_entity_poly.type
_entity_poly.pdbx_seq_one_letter_code
_entity_poly.pdbx_strand_id
1 'polypeptide(L)'
;MKYCTRCLYPANHPLYLTFDDHGVCSGCRVHEEKDILNWEIRKKKLDKILESYRNKSGNSYDCIIPVRGGGDSYFVTHVITKIFKLNPLLVTYNHEYNTKTGIRNLANLLTVFDCDHINYTLDPEFVRRLVRHTFRKFASMYWHILAGTLTFPVQVAVKFKIPLIIWGVHGWSDQVGMFSHLDEVEMTEKARKEHSLMGIDARDIISEKDGVTRQDIQPFIYPFDEEIERVGVRGIYLSNYIRWDSKKQHERMIKLYGYETAKQQRTFNTYEDVDCFHSAGTHDYIKFIKYGYSKVSDHATREIRLKRMTREEGIEMVKKYSEKIPSDLPVFLKWSGIKRWKFFSYLDKWRDKRIWQKDKYGKWVLKDSVVNHIKDLNVSKVRLVKIEDCKFIITPSREPGEKEDKYILMGRGYIDKYNYKAVFDDQLAIQKNLKKTKRHISRLLEKDWGNFFIKDERTPKEMVFCKKCVMSSSKPGLYLNEDGICGACVSVEKKKLINWDKKKAELKQLCDKYRGSNGNGYDCLVPVSGGKDSMYQVWEMKKIYNMKVLAVCIVPHLQTSEGIANLNSLVKKLNVDLIKISLKPSVFKAIRRKTFVKLGNPNWADHASTFSGVARTAFMYQIPLIVWGEDIAVEFGGTTSKKRVASAKDIIKNDLILNRSVKDFYDDIIKPENTYFYKYPQDEDWDKRKIKSIYLGYYHNWNGYEHYLLAKKYGFQSRKLGCLSGNILNYDNIDEKLCEIHIWIKFLKYGFWRPTDQCCYHIWNGRMSREKAIRLVNAKQYEFPAEYYRDFLEFHGITEKQFWKIANKYRNRNIWHKVNGKWKLKYILK
;
A
#
# COMPACT_ATOMS: atom_id res chain seq x y z
N MET A 1 6.05 24.60 39.33
CA MET A 1 5.74 24.79 37.89
C MET A 1 4.32 25.33 37.80
N LYS A 2 4.00 26.25 36.87
CA LYS A 2 2.59 26.69 36.69
C LYS A 2 1.85 25.65 35.86
N TYR A 3 0.67 25.22 36.35
CA TYR A 3 -0.27 24.38 35.61
C TYR A 3 -1.56 25.13 35.37
N CYS A 4 -2.30 24.74 34.33
CA CYS A 4 -3.63 25.27 34.08
C CYS A 4 -4.54 24.94 35.27
N THR A 5 -5.29 25.90 35.79
CA THR A 5 -6.25 25.70 36.90
C THR A 5 -7.50 24.95 36.45
N ARG A 6 -7.79 24.90 35.13
CA ARG A 6 -8.91 24.15 34.55
C ARG A 6 -8.53 22.75 34.06
N CYS A 7 -7.56 22.64 33.14
CA CYS A 7 -7.07 21.37 32.58
C CYS A 7 -5.69 20.98 33.11
N LEU A 8 -4.99 20.01 32.51
CA LEU A 8 -3.77 19.45 33.10
C LEU A 8 -2.46 19.96 32.50
N TYR A 9 -2.50 20.95 31.61
CA TYR A 9 -1.29 21.37 30.92
C TYR A 9 -0.33 22.20 31.77
N PRO A 10 0.99 21.91 31.68
CA PRO A 10 2.01 22.73 32.29
C PRO A 10 2.37 23.95 31.42
N ALA A 11 2.89 25.00 32.04
CA ALA A 11 3.34 26.21 31.34
C ALA A 11 4.55 25.99 30.42
N ASN A 12 5.31 24.91 30.61
CA ASN A 12 6.44 24.56 29.74
C ASN A 12 6.04 23.73 28.50
N HIS A 13 4.76 23.71 28.11
CA HIS A 13 4.30 23.03 26.91
C HIS A 13 5.10 23.51 25.67
N PRO A 14 5.64 22.60 24.83
CA PRO A 14 6.56 22.95 23.74
C PRO A 14 5.95 23.76 22.60
N LEU A 15 4.61 23.81 22.53
CA LEU A 15 3.86 24.63 21.56
C LEU A 15 3.46 26.01 22.12
N TYR A 16 3.96 26.36 23.30
CA TYR A 16 3.67 27.60 24.05
C TYR A 16 2.18 27.73 24.44
N LEU A 17 1.95 28.07 25.71
CA LEU A 17 0.63 28.34 26.26
C LEU A 17 0.65 29.71 26.93
N THR A 18 -0.38 30.50 26.70
CA THR A 18 -0.65 31.69 27.51
C THR A 18 -1.65 31.34 28.61
N PHE A 19 -1.62 32.08 29.71
CA PHE A 19 -2.51 31.89 30.85
C PHE A 19 -3.18 33.21 31.19
N ASP A 20 -4.47 33.20 31.45
CA ASP A 20 -5.18 34.36 31.99
C ASP A 20 -4.95 34.54 33.50
N ASP A 21 -5.58 35.58 34.06
CA ASP A 21 -5.48 35.97 35.47
C ASP A 21 -6.05 34.91 36.42
N HIS A 22 -6.93 34.03 35.94
CA HIS A 22 -7.45 32.89 36.70
C HIS A 22 -6.57 31.64 36.56
N GLY A 23 -5.49 31.71 35.78
CA GLY A 23 -4.59 30.59 35.51
C GLY A 23 -5.13 29.58 34.48
N VAL A 24 -6.12 29.96 33.67
CA VAL A 24 -6.66 29.12 32.59
C VAL A 24 -5.81 29.30 31.33
N CYS A 25 -5.39 28.19 30.72
CA CYS A 25 -4.56 28.24 29.52
C CYS A 25 -5.36 28.58 28.24
N SER A 26 -4.68 29.17 27.25
CA SER A 26 -5.20 29.46 25.90
C SER A 26 -6.00 28.31 25.29
N GLY A 27 -5.49 27.07 25.36
CA GLY A 27 -6.20 25.92 24.79
C GLY A 27 -7.54 25.59 25.46
N CYS A 28 -7.76 25.99 26.71
CA CYS A 28 -9.08 25.88 27.33
C CYS A 28 -10.02 26.97 26.83
N ARG A 29 -9.52 28.21 26.66
CA ARG A 29 -10.30 29.33 26.16
C ARG A 29 -10.73 29.13 24.71
N VAL A 30 -9.81 28.73 23.84
CA VAL A 30 -10.13 28.42 22.44
C VAL A 30 -11.10 27.24 22.33
N HIS A 31 -11.05 26.26 23.24
CA HIS A 31 -12.03 25.17 23.23
C HIS A 31 -13.47 25.64 23.47
N GLU A 32 -13.66 26.68 24.30
CA GLU A 32 -14.98 27.26 24.61
C GLU A 32 -15.62 27.88 23.37
N GLU A 33 -14.83 28.38 22.41
CA GLU A 33 -15.35 28.91 21.15
C GLU A 33 -16.23 27.89 20.43
N LYS A 34 -15.89 26.60 20.52
CA LYS A 34 -16.69 25.54 19.87
C LYS A 34 -18.15 25.52 20.34
N ASP A 35 -18.41 25.94 21.56
CA ASP A 35 -19.74 25.98 22.18
C ASP A 35 -20.55 27.21 21.73
N ILE A 36 -19.88 28.20 21.14
CA ILE A 36 -20.47 29.46 20.65
C ILE A 36 -20.65 29.41 19.12
N LEU A 37 -19.77 28.71 18.39
CA LEU A 37 -19.81 28.64 16.93
C LEU A 37 -21.06 27.95 16.39
N ASN A 38 -21.67 28.56 15.37
CA ASN A 38 -22.72 27.94 14.58
C ASN A 38 -22.14 26.98 13.53
N TRP A 39 -22.20 25.67 13.85
CA TRP A 39 -21.64 24.62 13.00
C TRP A 39 -22.42 24.37 11.70
N GLU A 40 -23.71 24.74 11.63
CA GLU A 40 -24.49 24.60 10.40
C GLU A 40 -24.07 25.65 9.35
N ILE A 41 -23.79 26.89 9.79
CA ILE A 41 -23.24 27.93 8.91
C ILE A 41 -21.86 27.50 8.38
N ARG A 42 -21.00 26.99 9.27
CA ARG A 42 -19.67 26.50 8.89
C ARG A 42 -19.73 25.30 7.95
N LYS A 43 -20.69 24.38 8.15
CA LYS A 43 -20.94 23.26 7.24
C LYS A 43 -21.39 23.75 5.85
N LYS A 44 -22.26 24.75 5.75
CA LYS A 44 -22.63 25.37 4.46
C LYS A 44 -21.43 26.03 3.78
N LYS A 45 -20.53 26.66 4.55
CA LYS A 45 -19.27 27.20 4.02
C LYS A 45 -18.38 26.09 3.44
N LEU A 46 -18.23 24.97 4.15
CA LEU A 46 -17.52 23.80 3.64
C LEU A 46 -18.15 23.27 2.35
N ASP A 47 -19.48 23.13 2.30
CA ASP A 47 -20.19 22.66 1.12
C ASP A 47 -19.87 23.52 -0.11
N LYS A 48 -19.92 24.85 0.04
CA LYS A 48 -19.54 25.80 -1.02
C LYS A 48 -18.08 25.64 -1.46
N ILE A 49 -17.16 25.42 -0.53
CA ILE A 49 -15.76 25.17 -0.85
C ILE A 49 -15.64 23.87 -1.65
N LEU A 50 -16.18 22.77 -1.15
CA LEU A 50 -16.06 21.45 -1.78
C LEU A 50 -16.68 21.42 -3.18
N GLU A 51 -17.82 22.09 -3.38
CA GLU A 51 -18.48 22.17 -4.69
C GLU A 51 -17.60 22.86 -5.74
N SER A 52 -16.82 23.87 -5.35
CA SER A 52 -15.88 24.56 -6.26
C SER A 52 -14.72 23.69 -6.74
N TYR A 53 -14.42 22.60 -6.02
CA TYR A 53 -13.30 21.69 -6.33
C TYR A 53 -13.73 20.38 -7.00
N ARG A 54 -15.04 20.17 -7.24
CA ARG A 54 -15.49 18.98 -7.96
C ARG A 54 -14.89 18.91 -9.35
N ASN A 55 -14.29 17.78 -9.67
CA ASN A 55 -13.69 17.54 -10.97
C ASN A 55 -14.78 17.29 -12.02
N LYS A 56 -15.06 18.31 -12.82
CA LYS A 56 -16.09 18.24 -13.87
C LYS A 56 -15.68 17.39 -15.07
N SER A 57 -14.39 17.14 -15.29
CA SER A 57 -13.90 16.40 -16.46
C SER A 57 -14.00 14.88 -16.32
N GLY A 58 -14.20 14.37 -15.09
CA GLY A 58 -14.21 12.94 -14.80
C GLY A 58 -12.89 12.24 -15.14
N ASN A 59 -11.79 12.98 -15.16
CA ASN A 59 -10.46 12.46 -15.52
C ASN A 59 -9.44 12.59 -14.39
N SER A 60 -9.83 13.08 -13.21
CA SER A 60 -9.01 13.14 -12.01
C SER A 60 -9.90 13.00 -10.75
N TYR A 61 -9.29 13.19 -9.58
CA TYR A 61 -9.94 13.16 -8.28
C TYR A 61 -10.37 14.58 -7.86
N ASP A 62 -11.38 14.66 -7.00
CA ASP A 62 -11.88 15.94 -6.48
C ASP A 62 -10.93 16.52 -5.41
N CYS A 63 -10.31 15.65 -4.61
CA CYS A 63 -9.43 16.03 -3.52
C CYS A 63 -8.48 14.90 -3.11
N ILE A 64 -7.51 15.23 -2.27
CA ILE A 64 -6.65 14.28 -1.56
C ILE A 64 -7.06 14.20 -0.10
N ILE A 65 -7.08 12.98 0.43
CA ILE A 65 -7.22 12.75 1.88
C ILE A 65 -6.00 11.97 2.37
N PRO A 66 -5.17 12.56 3.23
CA PRO A 66 -4.13 11.84 3.94
C PRO A 66 -4.77 10.83 4.91
N VAL A 67 -4.41 9.55 4.80
CA VAL A 67 -4.99 8.48 5.63
C VAL A 67 -3.94 7.56 6.23
N ARG A 68 -4.27 6.98 7.38
CA ARG A 68 -3.53 5.92 8.08
C ARG A 68 -4.50 4.91 8.70
N GLY A 69 -3.96 3.85 9.31
CA GLY A 69 -4.75 2.82 9.99
C GLY A 69 -5.34 3.23 11.34
N GLY A 70 -5.22 4.51 11.69
CA GLY A 70 -5.64 5.09 12.97
C GLY A 70 -6.05 6.56 12.82
N GLY A 71 -6.09 7.26 13.94
CA GLY A 71 -6.45 8.68 14.00
C GLY A 71 -7.84 8.95 13.43
N ASP A 72 -8.00 10.11 12.80
CA ASP A 72 -9.27 10.61 12.27
C ASP A 72 -9.58 10.18 10.83
N SER A 73 -8.75 9.30 10.24
CA SER A 73 -8.82 8.94 8.82
C SER A 73 -10.20 8.39 8.40
N TYR A 74 -10.84 7.57 9.24
CA TYR A 74 -12.18 7.06 8.95
C TYR A 74 -13.23 8.16 8.92
N PHE A 75 -13.19 9.08 9.88
CA PHE A 75 -14.19 10.13 10.00
C PHE A 75 -14.07 11.12 8.84
N VAL A 76 -12.85 11.57 8.52
CA VAL A 76 -12.60 12.46 7.38
C VAL A 76 -13.07 11.80 6.09
N THR A 77 -12.68 10.55 5.85
CA THR A 77 -13.09 9.82 4.64
C THR A 77 -14.61 9.62 4.59
N HIS A 78 -15.26 9.32 5.71
CA HIS A 78 -16.72 9.23 5.80
C HIS A 78 -17.42 10.53 5.43
N VAL A 79 -16.98 11.66 6.00
CA VAL A 79 -17.58 12.96 5.72
C VAL A 79 -17.45 13.29 4.24
N ILE A 80 -16.25 13.17 3.67
CA ILE A 80 -16.01 13.55 2.27
C ILE A 80 -16.69 12.62 1.27
N THR A 81 -16.63 11.30 1.49
CA THR A 81 -17.16 10.33 0.51
C THR A 81 -18.65 10.01 0.71
N LYS A 82 -19.15 9.95 1.95
CA LYS A 82 -20.53 9.50 2.24
C LYS A 82 -21.49 10.66 2.47
N ILE A 83 -21.03 11.77 3.06
CA ILE A 83 -21.86 12.96 3.28
C ILE A 83 -21.77 13.88 2.06
N PHE A 84 -20.57 14.31 1.67
CA PHE A 84 -20.38 15.25 0.55
C PHE A 84 -20.23 14.59 -0.82
N LYS A 85 -20.07 13.26 -0.91
CA LYS A 85 -20.02 12.52 -2.19
C LYS A 85 -18.91 12.98 -3.13
N LEU A 86 -17.75 13.37 -2.61
CA LEU A 86 -16.56 13.60 -3.43
C LEU A 86 -15.85 12.27 -3.73
N ASN A 87 -15.05 12.27 -4.79
CA ASN A 87 -14.16 11.21 -5.23
C ASN A 87 -12.70 11.53 -4.83
N PRO A 88 -12.22 11.12 -3.63
CA PRO A 88 -10.88 11.42 -3.20
C PRO A 88 -9.84 10.40 -3.70
N LEU A 89 -8.60 10.87 -3.85
CA LEU A 89 -7.42 10.02 -3.83
C LEU A 89 -6.90 9.91 -2.41
N LEU A 90 -6.85 8.70 -1.85
CA LEU A 90 -6.30 8.48 -0.52
C LEU A 90 -4.77 8.38 -0.59
N VAL A 91 -4.07 9.03 0.33
CA VAL A 91 -2.60 9.10 0.33
C VAL A 91 -2.03 8.72 1.69
N THR A 92 -1.05 7.82 1.71
CA THR A 92 -0.36 7.38 2.93
C THR A 92 1.16 7.45 2.76
N TYR A 93 1.83 8.11 3.69
CA TYR A 93 3.26 7.91 3.94
C TYR A 93 3.42 6.79 4.98
N ASN A 94 4.23 5.78 4.69
CA ASN A 94 4.43 4.65 5.59
C ASN A 94 5.38 5.01 6.73
N HIS A 95 4.91 4.97 7.97
CA HIS A 95 5.71 5.27 9.16
C HIS A 95 6.60 4.12 9.65
N GLU A 96 6.58 2.95 8.98
CA GLU A 96 7.36 1.73 9.26
C GLU A 96 7.14 1.03 10.61
N TYR A 97 6.53 1.70 11.58
CA TYR A 97 6.17 1.13 12.90
C TYR A 97 4.74 0.58 12.93
N ASN A 98 4.26 -0.01 11.83
CA ASN A 98 2.86 -0.45 11.72
C ASN A 98 2.56 -1.66 12.61
N THR A 99 1.37 -1.65 13.21
CA THR A 99 0.76 -2.81 13.89
C THR A 99 -0.14 -3.60 12.92
N LYS A 100 -0.45 -4.86 13.24
CA LYS A 100 -1.45 -5.68 12.52
C LYS A 100 -2.81 -4.99 12.53
N THR A 101 -3.22 -4.44 13.67
CA THR A 101 -4.47 -3.66 13.81
C THR A 101 -4.49 -2.47 12.85
N GLY A 102 -3.40 -1.70 12.77
CA GLY A 102 -3.29 -0.58 11.83
C GLY A 102 -3.39 -1.00 10.38
N ILE A 103 -2.70 -2.08 10.00
CA ILE A 103 -2.79 -2.65 8.64
C ILE A 103 -4.22 -3.07 8.30
N ARG A 104 -4.91 -3.78 9.22
CA ARG A 104 -6.31 -4.19 9.00
C ARG A 104 -7.26 -3.00 8.94
N ASN A 105 -7.09 -2.01 9.81
CA ASN A 105 -7.89 -0.79 9.78
C ASN A 105 -7.70 -0.02 8.48
N LEU A 106 -6.45 0.13 7.98
CA LEU A 106 -6.21 0.79 6.71
C LEU A 106 -6.84 0.00 5.55
N ALA A 107 -6.62 -1.32 5.49
CA ALA A 107 -7.22 -2.15 4.44
C ALA A 107 -8.76 -2.14 4.49
N ASN A 108 -9.36 -2.12 5.68
CA ASN A 108 -10.81 -1.97 5.88
C ASN A 108 -11.30 -0.60 5.40
N LEU A 109 -10.56 0.48 5.68
CA LEU A 109 -10.86 1.84 5.23
C LEU A 109 -10.95 1.86 3.69
N LEU A 110 -9.94 1.32 3.01
CA LEU A 110 -9.91 1.23 1.54
C LEU A 110 -11.10 0.40 1.01
N THR A 111 -11.43 -0.73 1.65
CA THR A 111 -12.56 -1.57 1.26
C THR A 111 -13.91 -0.84 1.40
N VAL A 112 -14.20 -0.20 2.54
CA VAL A 112 -15.55 0.31 2.83
C VAL A 112 -15.84 1.67 2.18
N PHE A 113 -14.81 2.49 1.97
CA PHE A 113 -14.94 3.78 1.31
C PHE A 113 -14.75 3.70 -0.20
N ASP A 114 -14.22 2.59 -0.72
CA ASP A 114 -14.13 2.32 -2.15
C ASP A 114 -13.37 3.43 -2.92
N CYS A 115 -12.15 3.70 -2.47
CA CYS A 115 -11.29 4.76 -2.98
C CYS A 115 -9.99 4.19 -3.54
N ASP A 116 -9.43 4.86 -4.56
CA ASP A 116 -8.05 4.59 -4.97
C ASP A 116 -7.10 5.12 -3.90
N HIS A 117 -5.93 4.48 -3.78
CA HIS A 117 -4.98 4.76 -2.72
C HIS A 117 -3.54 4.65 -3.20
N ILE A 118 -2.71 5.60 -2.76
CA ILE A 118 -1.27 5.59 -2.97
C ILE A 118 -0.58 5.53 -1.61
N ASN A 119 0.25 4.51 -1.42
CA ASN A 119 1.13 4.37 -0.27
C ASN A 119 2.59 4.52 -0.71
N TYR A 120 3.33 5.36 -0.01
CA TYR A 120 4.76 5.52 -0.21
C TYR A 120 5.53 4.93 0.97
N THR A 121 6.36 3.92 0.68
CA THR A 121 7.25 3.27 1.63
C THR A 121 8.69 3.55 1.23
N LEU A 122 9.49 4.10 2.14
CA LEU A 122 10.92 4.36 1.89
C LEU A 122 11.76 3.10 2.09
N ASP A 123 13.00 3.15 1.61
CA ASP A 123 14.06 2.22 1.99
C ASP A 123 14.19 2.12 3.53
N PRO A 124 13.91 0.95 4.13
CA PRO A 124 13.97 0.78 5.58
C PRO A 124 15.38 0.93 6.19
N GLU A 125 16.45 0.71 5.41
CA GLU A 125 17.81 0.98 5.88
C GLU A 125 18.07 2.48 5.96
N PHE A 126 17.64 3.23 4.94
CA PHE A 126 17.70 4.69 4.96
C PHE A 126 16.90 5.25 6.15
N VAL A 127 15.65 4.82 6.35
CA VAL A 127 14.83 5.29 7.49
C VAL A 127 15.50 4.98 8.82
N ARG A 128 16.10 3.80 9.00
CA ARG A 128 16.84 3.47 10.22
C ARG A 128 18.03 4.40 10.45
N ARG A 129 18.82 4.67 9.40
CA ARG A 129 19.96 5.61 9.47
C ARG A 129 19.49 7.03 9.81
N LEU A 130 18.42 7.50 9.16
CA LEU A 130 17.81 8.79 9.41
C LEU A 130 17.32 8.90 10.87
N VAL A 131 16.60 7.89 11.37
CA VAL A 131 16.10 7.88 12.75
C VAL A 131 17.25 7.89 13.76
N ARG A 132 18.34 7.16 13.53
CA ARG A 132 19.54 7.25 14.39
C ARG A 132 20.10 8.67 14.41
N HIS A 133 20.19 9.30 13.24
CA HIS A 133 20.68 10.67 13.10
C HIS A 133 19.78 11.67 13.84
N THR A 134 18.49 11.70 13.53
CA THR A 134 17.53 12.65 14.15
C THR A 134 17.36 12.39 15.65
N PHE A 135 17.47 11.14 16.09
CA PHE A 135 17.41 10.82 17.52
C PHE A 135 18.66 11.31 18.26
N ARG A 136 19.86 11.09 17.72
CA ARG A 136 21.11 11.60 18.32
C ARG A 136 21.16 13.13 18.32
N LYS A 137 20.74 13.75 17.21
CA LYS A 137 20.81 15.20 17.02
C LYS A 137 19.72 15.92 17.81
N PHE A 138 18.46 15.46 17.77
CA PHE A 138 17.28 16.19 18.25
C PHE A 138 16.40 15.44 19.26
N ALA A 139 16.80 14.23 19.67
CA ALA A 139 15.96 13.33 20.45
C ALA A 139 14.58 13.07 19.80
N SER A 140 14.53 13.02 18.46
CA SER A 140 13.31 12.75 17.71
C SER A 140 13.43 11.47 16.89
N MET A 141 12.71 10.43 17.32
CA MET A 141 12.53 9.19 16.53
C MET A 141 11.41 9.31 15.49
N TYR A 142 10.62 10.38 15.56
CA TYR A 142 9.36 10.55 14.81
C TYR A 142 9.47 11.62 13.72
N TRP A 143 10.63 12.28 13.58
CA TRP A 143 10.81 13.39 12.64
C TRP A 143 10.44 12.99 11.20
N HIS A 144 10.91 11.82 10.72
CA HIS A 144 10.62 11.37 9.36
C HIS A 144 9.12 11.08 9.15
N ILE A 145 8.41 10.65 10.21
CA ILE A 145 6.97 10.38 10.15
C ILE A 145 6.22 11.70 9.96
N LEU A 146 6.55 12.71 10.78
CA LEU A 146 5.95 14.05 10.68
C LEU A 146 6.26 14.69 9.33
N ALA A 147 7.54 14.69 8.93
CA ALA A 147 7.98 15.27 7.66
C ALA A 147 7.32 14.56 6.47
N GLY A 148 7.33 13.23 6.43
CA GLY A 148 6.75 12.46 5.33
C GLY A 148 5.23 12.62 5.23
N THR A 149 4.52 12.54 6.36
CA THR A 149 3.05 12.61 6.40
C THR A 149 2.51 13.97 5.95
N LEU A 150 3.25 15.05 6.24
CA LEU A 150 2.84 16.41 5.91
C LEU A 150 3.34 16.87 4.53
N THR A 151 4.33 16.17 3.97
CA THR A 151 4.93 16.53 2.67
C THR A 151 4.36 15.69 1.54
N PHE A 152 4.22 14.38 1.75
CA PHE A 152 3.85 13.47 0.68
C PHE A 152 2.48 13.77 0.06
N PRO A 153 1.41 14.06 0.81
CA PRO A 153 0.13 14.47 0.23
C PRO A 153 0.22 15.72 -0.65
N VAL A 154 1.06 16.69 -0.28
CA VAL A 154 1.28 17.92 -1.05
C VAL A 154 2.08 17.64 -2.32
N GLN A 155 3.10 16.78 -2.23
CA GLN A 155 3.81 16.29 -3.42
C GLN A 155 2.85 15.56 -4.38
N VAL A 156 1.94 14.73 -3.87
CA VAL A 156 0.91 14.06 -4.69
C VAL A 156 -0.05 15.10 -5.29
N ALA A 157 -0.49 16.11 -4.54
CA ALA A 157 -1.34 17.18 -5.03
C ALA A 157 -0.73 17.89 -6.24
N VAL A 158 0.54 18.29 -6.14
CA VAL A 158 1.28 18.94 -7.23
C VAL A 158 1.48 17.98 -8.41
N LYS A 159 1.97 16.76 -8.17
CA LYS A 159 2.29 15.78 -9.22
C LYS A 159 1.07 15.30 -10.00
N PHE A 160 -0.08 15.17 -9.32
CA PHE A 160 -1.34 14.69 -9.91
C PHE A 160 -2.26 15.85 -10.31
N LYS A 161 -1.86 17.09 -10.04
CA LYS A 161 -2.66 18.30 -10.27
C LYS A 161 -4.04 18.22 -9.60
N ILE A 162 -4.06 17.81 -8.33
CA ILE A 162 -5.26 17.76 -7.49
C ILE A 162 -5.16 18.91 -6.49
N PRO A 163 -5.94 20.00 -6.64
CA PRO A 163 -5.71 21.23 -5.90
C PRO A 163 -6.17 21.18 -4.44
N LEU A 164 -7.16 20.36 -4.09
CA LEU A 164 -7.69 20.33 -2.72
C LEU A 164 -7.09 19.19 -1.90
N ILE A 165 -6.57 19.49 -0.71
CA ILE A 165 -6.20 18.52 0.31
C ILE A 165 -7.09 18.74 1.54
N ILE A 166 -7.65 17.65 2.06
CA ILE A 166 -8.53 17.69 3.24
C ILE A 166 -7.86 16.97 4.40
N TRP A 167 -7.46 17.75 5.38
CA TRP A 167 -6.91 17.28 6.64
C TRP A 167 -8.02 17.11 7.68
N GLY A 168 -7.78 16.31 8.71
CA GLY A 168 -8.72 16.13 9.81
C GLY A 168 -8.67 17.29 10.80
N VAL A 169 -8.20 17.01 12.02
CA VAL A 169 -8.10 18.03 13.08
C VAL A 169 -6.90 18.97 12.90
N HIS A 170 -7.12 20.27 13.10
CA HIS A 170 -6.05 21.23 13.33
C HIS A 170 -5.56 21.11 14.78
N GLY A 171 -4.52 20.32 14.98
CA GLY A 171 -4.03 19.95 16.31
C GLY A 171 -3.65 21.14 17.19
N TRP A 172 -3.11 22.23 16.65
CA TRP A 172 -2.63 23.36 17.45
C TRP A 172 -3.76 24.22 18.02
N SER A 173 -4.85 24.44 17.27
CA SER A 173 -6.06 25.07 17.81
C SER A 173 -6.70 24.17 18.87
N ASP A 174 -6.87 22.88 18.57
CA ASP A 174 -7.58 21.95 19.44
C ASP A 174 -6.83 21.63 20.74
N GLN A 175 -5.50 21.52 20.65
CA GLN A 175 -4.65 21.12 21.77
C GLN A 175 -4.28 22.33 22.62
N VAL A 176 -3.67 23.36 22.05
CA VAL A 176 -3.06 24.46 22.83
C VAL A 176 -3.70 25.82 22.61
N GLY A 177 -4.68 25.93 21.71
CA GLY A 177 -5.31 27.21 21.41
C GLY A 177 -4.31 28.21 20.84
N MET A 178 -3.38 27.74 20.00
CA MET A 178 -2.41 28.59 19.32
C MET A 178 -3.09 29.57 18.35
N PHE A 179 -4.22 29.14 17.78
CA PHE A 179 -5.05 29.92 16.89
C PHE A 179 -6.51 29.75 17.30
N SER A 180 -7.31 30.80 17.11
CA SER A 180 -8.75 30.73 17.30
C SER A 180 -9.38 29.86 16.22
N HIS A 181 -10.52 29.21 16.53
CA HIS A 181 -11.36 28.59 15.52
C HIS A 181 -11.97 29.62 14.55
N LEU A 182 -12.00 30.91 14.92
CA LEU A 182 -12.42 32.02 14.07
C LEU A 182 -11.43 32.33 12.95
N ASP A 183 -10.15 32.03 13.13
CA ASP A 183 -9.08 32.29 12.15
C ASP A 183 -9.14 31.33 10.95
N GLU A 184 -9.80 30.18 11.11
CA GLU A 184 -9.93 29.13 10.08
C GLU A 184 -8.60 28.72 9.42
N VAL A 185 -7.54 28.62 10.24
CA VAL A 185 -6.18 28.35 9.79
C VAL A 185 -6.10 27.12 8.87
N GLU A 186 -5.31 27.26 7.80
CA GLU A 186 -5.09 26.22 6.79
C GLU A 186 -3.67 25.68 6.85
N MET A 187 -3.46 24.51 6.22
CA MET A 187 -2.14 23.90 6.15
C MET A 187 -1.23 24.74 5.24
N THR A 188 -0.08 25.15 5.76
CA THR A 188 0.95 25.88 5.02
C THR A 188 2.33 25.25 5.23
N GLU A 189 3.28 25.52 4.33
CA GLU A 189 4.68 25.12 4.52
C GLU A 189 5.23 25.70 5.84
N LYS A 190 4.91 26.97 6.12
CA LYS A 190 5.32 27.66 7.34
C LYS A 190 4.86 26.91 8.59
N ALA A 191 3.57 26.59 8.69
CA ALA A 191 3.02 25.87 9.84
C ALA A 191 3.66 24.48 10.00
N ARG A 192 3.88 23.76 8.88
CA ARG A 192 4.62 22.49 8.87
C ARG A 192 6.03 22.67 9.44
N LYS A 193 6.79 23.64 8.95
CA LYS A 193 8.19 23.86 9.34
C LYS A 193 8.30 24.30 10.80
N GLU A 194 7.60 25.37 11.18
CA GLU A 194 7.73 26.00 12.49
C GLU A 194 7.14 25.14 13.60
N HIS A 195 5.97 24.52 13.36
CA HIS A 195 5.24 23.83 14.42
C HIS A 195 5.33 22.31 14.34
N SER A 196 5.11 21.71 13.16
CA SER A 196 5.15 20.23 13.07
C SER A 196 6.57 19.68 13.16
N LEU A 197 7.53 20.35 12.52
CA LEU A 197 8.93 19.92 12.48
C LEU A 197 9.81 20.63 13.52
N MET A 198 9.22 21.48 14.37
CA MET A 198 9.92 22.21 15.43
C MET A 198 11.09 23.04 14.90
N GLY A 199 10.92 23.64 13.71
CA GLY A 199 11.93 24.43 13.02
C GLY A 199 13.02 23.63 12.28
N ILE A 200 12.92 22.29 12.25
CA ILE A 200 13.94 21.41 11.66
C ILE A 200 13.48 20.95 10.27
N ASP A 201 14.00 21.58 9.23
CA ASP A 201 13.69 21.25 7.85
C ASP A 201 14.44 20.00 7.36
N ALA A 202 14.02 19.46 6.23
CA ALA A 202 14.67 18.36 5.54
C ALA A 202 16.12 18.68 5.12
N ARG A 203 16.46 19.96 4.92
CA ARG A 203 17.85 20.36 4.63
C ARG A 203 18.75 20.28 5.87
N ASP A 204 18.20 20.42 7.08
CA ASP A 204 18.96 20.43 8.34
C ASP A 204 19.41 19.04 8.81
N ILE A 205 18.90 17.98 8.18
CA ILE A 205 19.22 16.58 8.46
C ILE A 205 20.29 16.01 7.52
N ILE A 206 20.73 16.75 6.50
CA ILE A 206 21.86 16.35 5.65
C ILE A 206 23.09 16.19 6.54
N SER A 207 23.78 15.06 6.39
CA SER A 207 24.93 14.71 7.23
C SER A 207 25.83 13.72 6.50
N GLU A 208 27.00 14.17 6.06
CA GLU A 208 28.02 13.31 5.46
C GLU A 208 28.45 12.20 6.43
N LYS A 209 28.62 12.55 7.72
CA LYS A 209 29.00 11.61 8.78
C LYS A 209 28.01 10.44 8.94
N ASP A 210 26.73 10.67 8.70
CA ASP A 210 25.68 9.64 8.78
C ASP A 210 25.22 9.15 7.39
N GLY A 211 25.92 9.60 6.34
CA GLY A 211 25.65 9.32 4.93
C GLY A 211 24.31 9.85 4.40
N VAL A 212 23.65 10.79 5.09
CA VAL A 212 22.35 11.34 4.67
C VAL A 212 22.61 12.42 3.63
N THR A 213 22.28 12.13 2.37
CA THR A 213 22.59 13.00 1.23
C THR A 213 21.41 13.89 0.84
N ARG A 214 21.66 14.88 -0.03
CA ARG A 214 20.60 15.70 -0.65
C ARG A 214 19.60 14.84 -1.45
N GLN A 215 20.07 13.74 -2.03
CA GLN A 215 19.26 12.81 -2.80
C GLN A 215 18.34 11.96 -1.91
N ASP A 216 18.75 11.69 -0.68
CA ASP A 216 17.98 10.89 0.29
C ASP A 216 16.82 11.67 0.92
N ILE A 217 16.96 13.00 1.08
CA ILE A 217 15.95 13.82 1.76
C ILE A 217 14.78 14.23 0.86
N GLN A 218 14.83 13.92 -0.44
CA GLN A 218 13.79 14.27 -1.42
C GLN A 218 12.36 13.89 -1.01
N PRO A 219 12.11 12.75 -0.33
CA PRO A 219 10.78 12.41 0.19
C PRO A 219 10.20 13.44 1.18
N PHE A 220 11.05 14.28 1.76
CA PHE A 220 10.71 15.26 2.80
C PHE A 220 10.83 16.71 2.31
N ILE A 221 11.26 16.94 1.07
CA ILE A 221 11.30 18.28 0.47
C ILE A 221 9.86 18.69 0.11
N TYR A 222 9.41 19.80 0.69
CA TYR A 222 8.12 20.39 0.34
C TYR A 222 8.17 20.93 -1.10
N PRO A 223 7.08 20.82 -1.90
CA PRO A 223 7.03 21.46 -3.20
C PRO A 223 7.24 22.97 -3.11
N PHE A 224 7.85 23.56 -4.14
CA PHE A 224 8.09 25.01 -4.15
C PHE A 224 6.78 25.80 -4.35
N ASP A 225 6.76 27.05 -3.91
CA ASP A 225 5.59 27.93 -4.01
C ASP A 225 5.09 28.05 -5.45
N GLU A 226 5.97 28.16 -6.44
CA GLU A 226 5.55 28.24 -7.85
C GLU A 226 4.87 26.95 -8.33
N GLU A 227 5.25 25.80 -7.77
CA GLU A 227 4.61 24.52 -8.10
C GLU A 227 3.22 24.39 -7.46
N ILE A 228 3.08 24.89 -6.23
CA ILE A 228 1.84 24.96 -5.46
C ILE A 228 0.86 25.93 -6.12
N GLU A 229 1.31 27.13 -6.44
CA GLU A 229 0.52 28.19 -7.09
C GLU A 229 0.04 27.77 -8.47
N ARG A 230 0.92 27.16 -9.29
CA ARG A 230 0.57 26.67 -10.63
C ARG A 230 -0.59 25.67 -10.63
N VAL A 231 -0.75 24.90 -9.55
CA VAL A 231 -1.87 23.95 -9.39
C VAL A 231 -3.01 24.58 -8.58
N GLY A 232 -2.73 25.59 -7.75
CA GLY A 232 -3.66 26.13 -6.76
C GLY A 232 -3.87 25.18 -5.58
N VAL A 233 -2.78 24.55 -5.09
CA VAL A 233 -2.89 23.58 -3.98
C VAL A 233 -3.31 24.30 -2.69
N ARG A 234 -4.41 23.85 -2.09
CA ARG A 234 -4.97 24.36 -0.83
C ARG A 234 -5.25 23.22 0.13
N GLY A 235 -4.79 23.35 1.37
CA GLY A 235 -4.98 22.34 2.42
C GLY A 235 -5.90 22.82 3.54
N ILE A 236 -7.15 22.35 3.57
CA ILE A 236 -8.13 22.74 4.59
C ILE A 236 -8.21 21.72 5.74
N TYR A 237 -8.50 22.17 6.95
CA TYR A 237 -8.81 21.29 8.08
C TYR A 237 -10.32 21.14 8.27
N LEU A 238 -10.78 19.91 8.36
CA LEU A 238 -12.20 19.63 8.54
C LEU A 238 -12.72 20.14 9.90
N SER A 239 -11.86 20.21 10.92
CA SER A 239 -12.19 20.80 12.23
C SER A 239 -12.54 22.29 12.19
N ASN A 240 -12.19 23.01 11.11
CA ASN A 240 -12.63 24.40 10.95
C ASN A 240 -14.12 24.48 10.62
N TYR A 241 -14.71 23.40 10.10
CA TYR A 241 -16.07 23.41 9.57
C TYR A 241 -17.05 22.52 10.31
N ILE A 242 -16.52 21.54 11.07
CA ILE A 242 -17.30 20.56 11.81
C ILE A 242 -16.82 20.54 13.25
N ARG A 243 -17.78 20.50 14.20
CA ARG A 243 -17.46 20.39 15.62
C ARG A 243 -16.62 19.14 15.87
N TRP A 244 -15.38 19.37 16.28
CA TRP A 244 -14.45 18.26 16.47
C TRP A 244 -14.57 17.62 17.84
N ASP A 245 -14.86 16.32 17.84
CA ASP A 245 -14.99 15.47 19.02
C ASP A 245 -14.47 14.05 18.68
N SER A 246 -13.21 13.78 18.99
CA SER A 246 -12.55 12.57 18.52
C SER A 246 -13.22 11.28 19.03
N LYS A 247 -13.71 11.25 20.27
CA LYS A 247 -14.38 10.07 20.84
C LYS A 247 -15.68 9.76 20.10
N LYS A 248 -16.57 10.75 19.96
CA LYS A 248 -17.86 10.56 19.27
C LYS A 248 -17.66 10.16 17.81
N GLN A 249 -16.68 10.77 17.15
CA GLN A 249 -16.32 10.44 15.77
C GLN A 249 -15.83 8.99 15.65
N HIS A 250 -14.88 8.55 16.48
CA HIS A 250 -14.39 7.17 16.45
C HIS A 250 -15.49 6.15 16.75
N GLU A 251 -16.32 6.39 17.77
CA GLU A 251 -17.40 5.47 18.14
C GLU A 251 -18.43 5.31 17.02
N ARG A 252 -18.71 6.40 16.29
CA ARG A 252 -19.51 6.33 15.07
C ARG A 252 -18.83 5.48 13.99
N MET A 253 -17.51 5.61 13.81
CA MET A 253 -16.76 4.83 12.80
C MET A 253 -16.62 3.36 13.19
N ILE A 254 -16.50 3.04 14.48
CA ILE A 254 -16.57 1.67 15.02
C ILE A 254 -17.92 1.05 14.65
N LYS A 255 -19.03 1.74 14.94
CA LYS A 255 -20.39 1.25 14.66
C LYS A 255 -20.66 1.07 13.17
N LEU A 256 -20.25 2.02 12.34
CA LEU A 256 -20.57 2.01 10.91
C LEU A 256 -19.66 1.10 10.08
N TYR A 257 -18.38 1.00 10.45
CA TYR A 257 -17.36 0.42 9.59
C TYR A 257 -16.50 -0.64 10.28
N GLY A 258 -16.72 -0.91 11.57
CA GLY A 258 -15.99 -1.93 12.31
C GLY A 258 -14.51 -1.59 12.52
N TYR A 259 -14.18 -0.31 12.72
CA TYR A 259 -12.83 0.12 13.13
C TYR A 259 -12.37 -0.66 14.36
N GLU A 260 -11.18 -1.28 14.30
CA GLU A 260 -10.60 -2.03 15.40
C GLU A 260 -9.86 -1.08 16.37
N THR A 261 -10.17 -1.19 17.66
CA THR A 261 -9.52 -0.46 18.75
C THR A 261 -8.57 -1.36 19.53
N ALA A 262 -7.65 -0.76 20.28
CA ALA A 262 -6.67 -1.52 21.07
C ALA A 262 -6.26 -0.76 22.34
N LYS A 263 -5.90 -1.52 23.39
CA LYS A 263 -5.34 -0.92 24.62
C LYS A 263 -3.97 -0.30 24.31
N GLN A 264 -3.77 0.92 24.80
CA GLN A 264 -2.51 1.65 24.65
C GLN A 264 -1.74 1.66 25.98
N GLN A 265 -0.41 1.71 25.90
CA GLN A 265 0.42 1.42 27.07
C GLN A 265 0.50 2.58 28.06
N ARG A 266 0.50 3.82 27.54
CA ARG A 266 0.73 5.07 28.27
C ARG A 266 -0.42 6.06 28.16
N THR A 267 -1.63 5.57 27.84
CA THR A 267 -2.85 6.37 27.87
C THR A 267 -4.08 5.48 28.01
N PHE A 268 -5.19 6.06 28.47
CA PHE A 268 -6.49 5.39 28.57
C PHE A 268 -7.28 5.41 27.25
N ASN A 269 -6.91 6.26 26.29
CA ASN A 269 -7.52 6.29 24.95
C ASN A 269 -7.18 5.00 24.20
N THR A 270 -8.17 4.36 23.59
CA THR A 270 -8.00 3.07 22.89
C THR A 270 -8.15 3.17 21.38
N TYR A 271 -8.25 4.39 20.85
CA TYR A 271 -8.68 4.68 19.49
C TYR A 271 -7.55 5.21 18.60
N GLU A 272 -6.87 6.30 18.99
CA GLU A 272 -6.19 7.18 18.04
C GLU A 272 -4.89 6.63 17.43
N ASP A 273 -4.06 5.89 18.17
CA ASP A 273 -2.74 5.47 17.68
C ASP A 273 -2.54 3.97 17.60
N VAL A 274 -3.64 3.22 17.48
CA VAL A 274 -3.62 1.76 17.42
C VAL A 274 -2.81 1.21 16.24
N ASP A 275 -2.52 2.04 15.25
CA ASP A 275 -1.76 1.70 14.04
C ASP A 275 -0.25 1.84 14.17
N CYS A 276 0.25 2.39 15.28
CA CYS A 276 1.67 2.57 15.51
C CYS A 276 2.13 1.96 16.83
N PHE A 277 3.17 1.12 16.78
CA PHE A 277 3.81 0.57 17.97
C PHE A 277 4.26 1.63 18.97
N HIS A 278 4.78 2.77 18.47
CA HIS A 278 5.56 3.70 19.28
C HIS A 278 4.85 4.98 19.67
N SER A 279 3.78 5.39 18.97
CA SER A 279 3.14 6.71 19.19
C SER A 279 2.75 6.91 20.66
N ALA A 280 1.99 5.96 21.24
CA ALA A 280 1.57 5.95 22.65
C ALA A 280 2.44 5.03 23.53
N GLY A 281 3.70 4.85 23.14
CA GLY A 281 4.69 4.02 23.81
C GLY A 281 6.02 4.79 23.91
N THR A 282 7.04 4.31 23.20
CA THR A 282 8.39 4.89 23.24
C THR A 282 8.45 6.36 22.82
N HIS A 283 7.67 6.79 21.82
CA HIS A 283 7.65 8.20 21.39
C HIS A 283 7.09 9.11 22.48
N ASP A 284 5.99 8.71 23.11
CA ASP A 284 5.42 9.43 24.24
C ASP A 284 6.36 9.45 25.47
N TYR A 285 7.07 8.35 25.72
CA TYR A 285 8.03 8.32 26.83
C TYR A 285 9.20 9.29 26.61
N ILE A 286 9.65 9.48 25.37
CA ILE A 286 10.62 10.52 25.02
C ILE A 286 10.04 11.91 25.32
N LYS A 287 8.77 12.18 24.97
CA LYS A 287 8.09 13.44 25.31
C LYS A 287 8.08 13.68 26.83
N PHE A 288 7.74 12.65 27.62
CA PHE A 288 7.78 12.73 29.08
C PHE A 288 9.17 13.07 29.61
N ILE A 289 10.22 12.41 29.12
CA ILE A 289 11.60 12.70 29.52
C ILE A 289 11.98 14.15 29.18
N LYS A 290 11.60 14.65 28.00
CA LYS A 290 11.94 16.02 27.59
C LYS A 290 11.21 17.07 28.43
N TYR A 291 9.90 16.93 28.62
CA TYR A 291 9.06 18.04 29.11
C TYR A 291 8.37 17.79 30.45
N GLY A 292 8.49 16.60 31.03
CA GLY A 292 7.89 16.25 32.33
C GLY A 292 6.38 15.95 32.29
N TYR A 293 5.77 15.88 31.10
CA TYR A 293 4.38 15.47 30.92
C TYR A 293 4.22 14.57 29.71
N SER A 294 3.13 13.80 29.65
CA SER A 294 2.93 12.74 28.64
C SER A 294 1.61 12.90 27.89
N LYS A 295 1.38 12.03 26.91
CA LYS A 295 0.18 11.98 26.06
C LYS A 295 -1.10 11.73 26.85
N VAL A 296 -1.02 11.04 27.99
CA VAL A 296 -2.20 10.92 28.86
C VAL A 296 -2.69 12.27 29.36
N SER A 297 -1.78 13.24 29.57
CA SER A 297 -2.15 14.61 29.95
C SER A 297 -2.87 15.32 28.79
N ASP A 298 -2.47 15.07 27.54
CA ASP A 298 -3.16 15.61 26.36
C ASP A 298 -4.59 15.06 26.27
N HIS A 299 -4.73 13.73 26.39
CA HIS A 299 -6.03 13.08 26.33
C HIS A 299 -6.92 13.49 27.50
N ALA A 300 -6.43 13.43 28.75
CA ALA A 300 -7.21 13.85 29.93
C ALA A 300 -7.64 15.32 29.82
N THR A 301 -6.75 16.22 29.36
CA THR A 301 -7.10 17.62 29.12
C THR A 301 -8.23 17.78 28.11
N ARG A 302 -8.20 17.03 27.01
CA ARG A 302 -9.28 17.06 26.02
C ARG A 302 -10.60 16.56 26.59
N GLU A 303 -10.58 15.47 27.37
CA GLU A 303 -11.79 14.91 27.97
C GLU A 303 -12.36 15.82 29.08
N ILE A 304 -11.51 16.54 29.82
CA ILE A 304 -11.96 17.59 30.77
C ILE A 304 -12.66 18.72 30.02
N ARG A 305 -12.07 19.22 28.93
CA ARG A 305 -12.66 20.28 28.11
C ARG A 305 -14.00 19.88 27.50
N LEU A 306 -14.11 18.62 27.08
CA LEU A 306 -15.35 18.01 26.59
C LEU A 306 -16.32 17.61 27.71
N LYS A 307 -16.04 17.95 28.98
CA LYS A 307 -16.90 17.70 30.15
C LYS A 307 -17.20 16.21 30.39
N ARG A 308 -16.30 15.32 29.98
CA ARG A 308 -16.34 13.86 30.19
C ARG A 308 -15.60 13.38 31.43
N MET A 309 -14.70 14.22 31.92
CA MET A 309 -13.75 13.88 32.95
C MET A 309 -13.60 15.07 33.89
N THR A 310 -13.61 14.85 35.20
CA THR A 310 -13.24 15.90 36.16
C THR A 310 -11.73 16.12 36.15
N ARG A 311 -11.28 17.25 36.70
CA ARG A 311 -9.83 17.50 36.84
C ARG A 311 -9.17 16.40 37.66
N GLU A 312 -9.81 15.97 38.74
CA GLU A 312 -9.35 14.95 39.67
C GLU A 312 -9.23 13.58 38.97
N GLU A 313 -10.26 13.15 38.24
CA GLU A 313 -10.21 11.92 37.42
C GLU A 313 -9.05 11.98 36.40
N GLY A 314 -8.83 13.14 35.79
CA GLY A 314 -7.73 13.35 34.86
C GLY A 314 -6.35 13.24 35.52
N ILE A 315 -6.18 13.80 36.71
CA ILE A 315 -4.94 13.68 37.49
C ILE A 315 -4.65 12.22 37.87
N GLU A 316 -5.67 11.44 38.22
CA GLU A 316 -5.52 10.00 38.46
C GLU A 316 -5.06 9.24 37.22
N MET A 317 -5.55 9.61 36.03
CA MET A 317 -5.03 9.05 34.78
C MET A 317 -3.57 9.45 34.54
N VAL A 318 -3.18 10.69 34.86
CA VAL A 318 -1.80 11.14 34.75
C VAL A 318 -0.87 10.33 35.66
N LYS A 319 -1.25 10.11 36.93
CA LYS A 319 -0.52 9.25 37.88
C LYS A 319 -0.35 7.83 37.34
N LYS A 320 -1.44 7.26 36.80
CA LYS A 320 -1.47 5.87 36.32
C LYS A 320 -0.54 5.61 35.12
N TYR A 321 -0.40 6.58 34.21
CA TYR A 321 0.21 6.32 32.91
C TYR A 321 1.54 7.06 32.64
N SER A 322 1.76 8.25 33.20
CA SER A 322 2.84 9.14 32.72
C SER A 322 4.25 8.59 32.94
N GLU A 323 4.50 7.90 34.05
CA GLU A 323 5.86 7.43 34.39
C GLU A 323 6.16 6.01 33.88
N LYS A 324 5.17 5.32 33.33
CA LYS A 324 5.28 3.91 32.94
C LYS A 324 6.28 3.69 31.79
N ILE A 325 7.39 3.01 32.05
CA ILE A 325 8.33 2.63 30.99
C ILE A 325 7.61 1.74 29.97
N PRO A 326 7.63 2.08 28.67
CA PRO A 326 6.83 1.36 27.70
C PRO A 326 7.54 0.06 27.26
N SER A 327 6.74 -0.99 27.06
CA SER A 327 7.23 -2.34 26.73
C SER A 327 7.69 -2.50 25.29
N ASP A 328 7.41 -1.51 24.43
CA ASP A 328 7.85 -1.44 23.04
C ASP A 328 9.27 -0.87 22.87
N LEU A 329 9.85 -0.27 23.93
CA LEU A 329 11.20 0.30 23.90
C LEU A 329 12.27 -0.73 23.48
N PRO A 330 12.28 -1.98 23.99
CA PRO A 330 13.21 -3.00 23.51
C PRO A 330 13.08 -3.29 22.01
N VAL A 331 11.86 -3.23 21.45
CA VAL A 331 11.62 -3.43 20.02
C VAL A 331 12.27 -2.30 19.21
N PHE A 332 12.09 -1.05 19.65
CA PHE A 332 12.73 0.11 19.03
C PHE A 332 14.25 0.06 19.12
N LEU A 333 14.82 -0.27 20.29
CA LEU A 333 16.27 -0.37 20.48
C LEU A 333 16.87 -1.47 19.60
N LYS A 334 16.19 -2.61 19.47
CA LYS A 334 16.61 -3.70 18.57
C LYS A 334 16.55 -3.27 17.10
N TRP A 335 15.45 -2.66 16.66
CA TRP A 335 15.30 -2.22 15.27
C TRP A 335 16.28 -1.11 14.91
N SER A 336 16.46 -0.12 15.78
CA SER A 336 17.37 1.00 15.57
C SER A 336 18.83 0.61 15.80
N GLY A 337 19.14 -0.45 16.54
CA GLY A 337 20.50 -0.80 16.95
C GLY A 337 21.12 0.18 17.97
N ILE A 338 20.31 1.05 18.59
CA ILE A 338 20.77 1.96 19.64
C ILE A 338 20.89 1.18 20.95
N LYS A 339 22.06 1.20 21.59
CA LYS A 339 22.25 0.61 22.92
C LYS A 339 21.42 1.38 23.95
N ARG A 340 20.81 0.68 24.92
CA ARG A 340 19.92 1.28 25.93
C ARG A 340 20.55 2.47 26.67
N TRP A 341 21.80 2.35 27.12
CA TRP A 341 22.48 3.46 27.81
C TRP A 341 22.68 4.68 26.91
N LYS A 342 22.98 4.48 25.60
CA LYS A 342 23.07 5.57 24.62
C LYS A 342 21.73 6.25 24.40
N PHE A 343 20.63 5.48 24.42
CA PHE A 343 19.30 6.03 24.28
C PHE A 343 19.02 7.08 25.36
N PHE A 344 19.27 6.74 26.62
CA PHE A 344 19.09 7.67 27.74
C PHE A 344 20.11 8.81 27.72
N SER A 345 21.38 8.56 27.41
CA SER A 345 22.39 9.62 27.36
C SER A 345 22.10 10.67 26.28
N TYR A 346 21.53 10.26 25.13
CA TYR A 346 21.07 11.22 24.12
C TYR A 346 19.91 12.07 24.60
N LEU A 347 19.04 11.54 25.47
CA LEU A 347 17.87 12.25 26.00
C LEU A 347 18.20 13.20 27.16
N ASP A 348 19.21 12.91 27.97
CA ASP A 348 19.50 13.68 29.18
C ASP A 348 19.77 15.16 28.91
N LYS A 349 20.42 15.49 27.78
CA LYS A 349 20.65 16.87 27.34
C LYS A 349 19.38 17.62 26.92
N TRP A 350 18.28 16.91 26.67
CA TRP A 350 17.00 17.46 26.22
C TRP A 350 15.96 17.59 27.34
N ARG A 351 16.32 17.25 28.58
CA ARG A 351 15.45 17.45 29.74
C ARG A 351 15.29 18.94 30.01
N ASP A 352 14.05 19.39 30.06
CA ASP A 352 13.73 20.77 30.43
C ASP A 352 14.12 21.04 31.89
N LYS A 353 15.12 21.89 32.08
CA LYS A 353 15.65 22.26 33.41
C LYS A 353 14.61 22.95 34.30
N ARG A 354 13.50 23.45 33.73
CA ARG A 354 12.38 24.04 34.49
C ARG A 354 11.59 22.99 35.26
N ILE A 355 11.61 21.72 34.85
CA ILE A 355 10.84 20.64 35.47
C ILE A 355 11.68 19.45 35.92
N TRP A 356 12.93 19.31 35.44
CA TRP A 356 13.82 18.22 35.84
C TRP A 356 14.99 18.71 36.69
N GLN A 357 15.39 17.92 37.68
CA GLN A 357 16.63 18.07 38.44
C GLN A 357 17.24 16.71 38.77
N LYS A 358 18.52 16.70 39.17
CA LYS A 358 19.15 15.53 39.75
C LYS A 358 18.97 15.55 41.27
N ASP A 359 18.63 14.40 41.85
CA ASP A 359 18.64 14.20 43.29
C ASP A 359 20.08 14.03 43.83
N LYS A 360 20.21 13.81 45.14
CA LYS A 360 21.50 13.61 45.81
C LYS A 360 22.31 12.40 45.32
N TYR A 361 21.67 11.46 44.61
CA TYR A 361 22.32 10.29 44.02
C TYR A 361 22.58 10.46 42.51
N GLY A 362 22.35 11.66 41.97
CA GLY A 362 22.53 11.97 40.55
C GLY A 362 21.40 11.45 39.65
N LYS A 363 20.29 10.95 40.21
CA LYS A 363 19.14 10.44 39.46
C LYS A 363 18.20 11.58 39.09
N TRP A 364 17.69 11.56 37.86
CA TRP A 364 16.70 12.53 37.40
C TRP A 364 15.35 12.34 38.11
N VAL A 365 14.87 13.41 38.73
CA VAL A 365 13.55 13.51 39.38
C VAL A 365 12.82 14.76 38.88
N LEU A 366 11.49 14.67 38.85
CA LEU A 366 10.65 15.84 38.55
C LEU A 366 10.72 16.81 39.74
N LYS A 367 10.90 18.11 39.44
CA LYS A 367 10.77 19.20 40.40
C LYS A 367 9.33 19.37 40.87
N ASP A 368 8.39 19.05 39.99
CA ASP A 368 6.97 19.24 40.22
C ASP A 368 6.14 18.37 39.27
N SER A 369 4.86 18.20 39.56
CA SER A 369 3.92 17.43 38.75
C SER A 369 2.49 17.91 39.02
N VAL A 370 1.62 17.86 37.99
CA VAL A 370 0.21 18.26 38.10
C VAL A 370 -0.55 17.58 39.25
N VAL A 371 -0.05 16.43 39.70
CA VAL A 371 -0.58 15.68 40.86
C VAL A 371 -0.54 16.48 42.16
N ASN A 372 0.37 17.44 42.27
CA ASN A 372 0.50 18.35 43.40
C ASN A 372 -0.48 19.55 43.30
N HIS A 373 -1.11 19.75 42.15
CA HIS A 373 -1.92 20.92 41.79
C HIS A 373 -3.43 20.65 41.78
N ILE A 374 -3.88 19.77 42.67
CA ILE A 374 -5.31 19.46 42.86
C ILE A 374 -6.00 20.62 43.60
N LYS A 375 -5.33 21.19 44.60
CA LYS A 375 -5.88 22.20 45.52
C LYS A 375 -5.39 23.63 45.23
N ASP A 376 -4.86 23.88 44.03
CA ASP A 376 -4.39 25.21 43.64
C ASP A 376 -5.52 26.26 43.76
N LEU A 377 -5.15 27.49 44.13
CA LEU A 377 -6.08 28.61 44.13
C LEU A 377 -6.74 28.77 42.75
N ASN A 378 -8.00 29.20 42.74
CA ASN A 378 -8.87 29.34 41.56
C ASN A 378 -9.33 28.05 40.86
N VAL A 379 -8.80 26.86 41.16
CA VAL A 379 -9.30 25.60 40.55
C VAL A 379 -10.80 25.43 40.76
N SER A 380 -11.30 25.70 41.96
CA SER A 380 -12.75 25.63 42.27
C SER A 380 -13.59 26.65 41.49
N LYS A 381 -13.01 27.78 41.08
CA LYS A 381 -13.71 28.84 40.34
C LYS A 381 -13.86 28.54 38.86
N VAL A 382 -12.90 27.84 38.26
CA VAL A 382 -12.83 27.64 36.80
C VAL A 382 -13.02 26.20 36.34
N ARG A 383 -13.23 25.25 37.28
CA ARG A 383 -13.48 23.85 36.95
C ARG A 383 -14.75 23.69 36.11
N LEU A 384 -14.72 22.71 35.21
CA LEU A 384 -15.87 22.34 34.40
C LEU A 384 -16.68 21.26 35.11
N VAL A 385 -18.01 21.35 35.01
CA VAL A 385 -18.92 20.31 35.50
C VAL A 385 -18.90 19.14 34.51
N LYS A 386 -18.70 17.93 35.01
CA LYS A 386 -18.80 16.70 34.23
C LYS A 386 -20.28 16.44 33.88
N ILE A 387 -20.57 16.23 32.60
CA ILE A 387 -21.93 16.01 32.09
C ILE A 387 -22.13 14.64 31.43
N GLU A 388 -21.04 13.95 31.08
CA GLU A 388 -21.07 12.60 30.53
C GLU A 388 -19.85 11.78 31.01
N ASP A 389 -19.91 10.45 30.87
CA ASP A 389 -18.83 9.55 31.29
C ASP A 389 -17.75 9.35 30.21
N CYS A 390 -16.50 9.20 30.65
CA CYS A 390 -15.36 8.93 29.79
C CYS A 390 -15.03 7.43 29.69
N LYS A 391 -15.84 6.67 28.96
CA LYS A 391 -15.58 5.24 28.69
C LYS A 391 -15.24 4.99 27.22
N PHE A 392 -14.08 4.40 26.97
CA PHE A 392 -13.62 4.00 25.63
C PHE A 392 -13.89 2.51 25.38
N ILE A 393 -14.22 2.18 24.13
CA ILE A 393 -14.57 0.84 23.67
C ILE A 393 -13.32 0.06 23.27
N ILE A 394 -13.23 -1.21 23.71
CA ILE A 394 -12.28 -2.17 23.17
C ILE A 394 -13.06 -3.15 22.29
N THR A 395 -12.84 -3.08 20.98
CA THR A 395 -13.42 -4.04 20.04
C THR A 395 -12.66 -5.36 20.08
N PRO A 396 -13.30 -6.50 19.83
CA PRO A 396 -12.59 -7.75 19.60
C PRO A 396 -11.61 -7.63 18.43
N SER A 397 -10.38 -8.13 18.60
CA SER A 397 -9.42 -8.24 17.50
C SER A 397 -9.96 -9.19 16.43
N ARG A 398 -9.84 -8.83 15.16
CA ARG A 398 -10.15 -9.74 14.04
C ARG A 398 -9.15 -10.89 13.94
N GLU A 399 -7.97 -10.75 14.56
CA GLU A 399 -6.99 -11.82 14.73
C GLU A 399 -6.76 -12.07 16.23
N PRO A 400 -7.66 -12.82 16.90
CA PRO A 400 -7.50 -13.13 18.31
C PRO A 400 -6.31 -14.09 18.51
N GLY A 401 -5.53 -13.87 19.58
CA GLY A 401 -4.39 -14.72 19.96
C GLY A 401 -3.06 -14.39 19.27
N GLU A 402 -3.07 -13.56 18.23
CA GLU A 402 -1.86 -13.10 17.56
C GLU A 402 -1.12 -12.05 18.41
N LYS A 403 0.17 -12.26 18.64
CA LYS A 403 1.02 -11.29 19.34
C LYS A 403 1.42 -10.15 18.40
N GLU A 404 1.45 -8.95 18.96
CA GLU A 404 1.87 -7.69 18.33
C GLU A 404 3.30 -7.39 18.81
N ASP A 405 4.30 -8.11 18.28
CA ASP A 405 5.69 -8.09 18.78
C ASP A 405 6.75 -7.78 17.71
N LYS A 406 6.33 -7.58 16.45
CA LYS A 406 7.20 -7.33 15.29
C LYS A 406 6.56 -6.32 14.35
N TYR A 407 7.37 -5.41 13.81
CA TYR A 407 6.87 -4.46 12.81
C TYR A 407 6.48 -5.15 11.51
N ILE A 408 5.35 -4.72 10.99
CA ILE A 408 4.91 -5.05 9.64
C ILE A 408 5.21 -3.82 8.78
N LEU A 409 5.96 -4.02 7.70
CA LEU A 409 6.24 -2.91 6.80
C LEU A 409 5.01 -2.61 5.95
N MET A 410 4.44 -3.64 5.31
CA MET A 410 3.18 -3.55 4.59
C MET A 410 2.37 -4.83 4.76
N GLY A 411 1.04 -4.73 4.69
CA GLY A 411 0.14 -5.89 4.62
C GLY A 411 -0.86 -5.76 3.49
N ARG A 412 -2.04 -6.38 3.67
CA ARG A 412 -3.12 -6.37 2.68
C ARG A 412 -3.60 -4.95 2.33
N GLY A 413 -4.00 -4.76 1.07
CA GLY A 413 -4.67 -3.54 0.60
C GLY A 413 -6.19 -3.66 0.52
N TYR A 414 -6.74 -4.87 0.68
CA TYR A 414 -8.17 -5.15 0.62
C TYR A 414 -8.48 -6.30 1.58
N ILE A 415 -9.64 -6.21 2.22
CA ILE A 415 -10.18 -7.24 3.09
C ILE A 415 -11.64 -7.57 2.79
N ASP A 416 -12.04 -8.79 3.16
CA ASP A 416 -13.41 -9.26 3.17
C ASP A 416 -13.60 -10.34 4.26
N LYS A 417 -14.76 -11.01 4.24
CA LYS A 417 -15.12 -12.07 5.19
C LYS A 417 -14.11 -13.22 5.28
N TYR A 418 -13.34 -13.49 4.23
CA TYR A 418 -12.37 -14.60 4.16
C TYR A 418 -10.92 -14.11 4.11
N ASN A 419 -10.71 -12.82 3.83
CA ASN A 419 -9.42 -12.20 3.60
C ASN A 419 -9.15 -11.04 4.58
N TYR A 420 -9.47 -11.18 5.87
CA TYR A 420 -9.45 -10.09 6.84
C TYR A 420 -8.16 -9.94 7.67
N LYS A 421 -7.28 -10.95 7.68
CA LYS A 421 -6.04 -10.91 8.45
C LYS A 421 -5.04 -9.93 7.84
N ALA A 422 -4.16 -9.31 8.63
CA ALA A 422 -3.22 -8.28 8.21
C ALA A 422 -2.24 -8.77 7.12
N VAL A 423 -1.76 -10.00 7.25
CA VAL A 423 -0.73 -10.59 6.37
C VAL A 423 -1.06 -12.04 6.01
N PHE A 424 -1.31 -12.89 7.00
CA PHE A 424 -1.37 -14.33 6.79
C PHE A 424 -2.74 -14.81 6.33
N ASP A 425 -2.76 -15.88 5.55
CA ASP A 425 -3.93 -16.68 5.24
C ASP A 425 -4.12 -17.76 6.30
N ASP A 426 -5.34 -18.26 6.43
CA ASP A 426 -5.60 -19.44 7.26
C ASP A 426 -5.20 -20.72 6.51
N GLN A 427 -3.93 -21.09 6.61
CA GLN A 427 -3.35 -22.22 5.90
C GLN A 427 -4.03 -23.56 6.27
N LEU A 428 -4.40 -23.73 7.55
CA LEU A 428 -5.13 -24.91 8.03
C LEU A 428 -6.53 -24.98 7.43
N ALA A 429 -7.26 -23.86 7.37
CA ALA A 429 -8.57 -23.82 6.74
C ALA A 429 -8.50 -24.11 5.23
N ILE A 430 -7.48 -23.61 4.54
CA ILE A 430 -7.24 -23.91 3.11
C ILE A 430 -7.02 -25.41 2.93
N GLN A 431 -6.11 -26.02 3.69
CA GLN A 431 -5.81 -27.45 3.59
C GLN A 431 -7.03 -28.33 3.92
N LYS A 432 -7.72 -28.08 5.03
CA LYS A 432 -8.89 -28.87 5.47
C LYS A 432 -10.00 -28.90 4.42
N ASN A 433 -10.24 -27.78 3.75
CA ASN A 433 -11.31 -27.67 2.76
C ASN A 433 -10.91 -28.21 1.37
N LEU A 434 -9.61 -28.24 1.05
CA LEU A 434 -9.14 -28.54 -0.31
C LEU A 434 -9.58 -29.92 -0.81
N LYS A 435 -9.49 -30.99 0.00
CA LYS A 435 -9.88 -32.35 -0.43
C LYS A 435 -11.37 -32.44 -0.78
N LYS A 436 -12.23 -31.81 0.04
CA LYS A 436 -13.68 -31.74 -0.19
C LYS A 436 -13.98 -30.93 -1.45
N THR A 437 -13.34 -29.77 -1.62
CA THR A 437 -13.50 -28.90 -2.79
C THR A 437 -13.06 -29.60 -4.07
N LYS A 438 -11.93 -30.31 -4.07
CA LYS A 438 -11.47 -31.10 -5.24
C LYS A 438 -12.46 -32.17 -5.64
N ARG A 439 -13.01 -32.93 -4.68
CA ARG A 439 -14.02 -33.96 -4.94
C ARG A 439 -15.31 -33.35 -5.52
N HIS A 440 -15.73 -32.20 -4.99
CA HIS A 440 -16.89 -31.46 -5.49
C HIS A 440 -16.67 -30.97 -6.93
N ILE A 441 -15.56 -30.28 -7.18
CA ILE A 441 -15.19 -29.76 -8.51
C ILE A 441 -15.07 -30.87 -9.55
N SER A 442 -14.53 -32.04 -9.18
CA SER A 442 -14.47 -33.19 -10.08
C SER A 442 -15.84 -33.57 -10.63
N ARG A 443 -16.91 -33.51 -9.80
CA ARG A 443 -18.28 -33.79 -10.25
C ARG A 443 -18.83 -32.69 -11.16
N LEU A 444 -18.48 -31.43 -10.89
CA LEU A 444 -18.91 -30.29 -11.69
C LEU A 444 -18.29 -30.28 -13.09
N LEU A 445 -17.05 -30.74 -13.21
CA LEU A 445 -16.35 -30.86 -14.49
C LEU A 445 -17.00 -31.89 -15.43
N GLU A 446 -17.72 -32.87 -14.87
CA GLU A 446 -18.45 -33.92 -15.61
C GLU A 446 -19.87 -33.48 -15.98
N LYS A 447 -20.41 -32.45 -15.31
CA LYS A 447 -21.75 -31.95 -15.55
C LYS A 447 -21.85 -31.25 -16.91
N ASP A 448 -23.00 -31.43 -17.57
CA ASP A 448 -23.34 -30.62 -18.74
C ASP A 448 -23.84 -29.23 -18.31
N TRP A 449 -23.17 -28.19 -18.79
CA TRP A 449 -23.52 -26.80 -18.52
C TRP A 449 -24.19 -26.11 -19.72
N GLY A 450 -24.55 -26.88 -20.75
CA GLY A 450 -25.24 -26.43 -21.95
C GLY A 450 -24.34 -26.26 -23.18
N ASN A 451 -24.99 -25.97 -24.31
CA ASN A 451 -24.36 -25.91 -25.64
C ASN A 451 -24.03 -24.50 -26.13
N PHE A 452 -24.06 -23.49 -25.27
CA PHE A 452 -23.67 -22.13 -25.65
C PHE A 452 -22.17 -22.08 -25.96
N PHE A 453 -21.83 -21.61 -27.16
CA PHE A 453 -20.45 -21.53 -27.64
C PHE A 453 -20.21 -20.15 -28.26
N ILE A 454 -19.12 -19.47 -27.86
CA ILE A 454 -18.62 -18.31 -28.60
C ILE A 454 -17.52 -18.81 -29.53
N LYS A 455 -17.73 -18.61 -30.84
CA LYS A 455 -16.68 -18.76 -31.85
C LYS A 455 -15.70 -17.58 -31.69
N ASP A 456 -14.59 -17.83 -31.01
CA ASP A 456 -13.46 -16.90 -30.98
C ASP A 456 -12.62 -17.20 -32.22
N GLU A 457 -12.43 -16.23 -33.12
CA GLU A 457 -11.69 -16.43 -34.38
C GLU A 457 -10.24 -16.91 -34.17
N ARG A 458 -9.69 -16.71 -32.96
CA ARG A 458 -8.38 -17.23 -32.56
C ARG A 458 -8.43 -18.68 -32.07
N THR A 459 -9.62 -19.28 -31.96
CA THR A 459 -9.72 -20.68 -31.58
C THR A 459 -9.22 -21.58 -32.71
N PRO A 460 -8.29 -22.49 -32.41
CA PRO A 460 -7.77 -23.39 -33.42
C PRO A 460 -8.86 -24.33 -33.94
N LYS A 461 -8.79 -24.64 -35.24
CA LYS A 461 -9.58 -25.71 -35.87
C LYS A 461 -9.02 -27.09 -35.53
N GLU A 462 -7.70 -27.22 -35.50
CA GLU A 462 -6.99 -28.46 -35.17
C GLU A 462 -5.80 -28.17 -34.23
N MET A 463 -5.32 -29.20 -33.54
CA MET A 463 -4.23 -29.06 -32.59
C MET A 463 -3.11 -30.06 -32.87
N VAL A 464 -1.91 -29.52 -33.13
CA VAL A 464 -0.66 -30.28 -33.34
C VAL A 464 0.34 -29.84 -32.28
N PHE A 465 1.24 -30.72 -31.86
CA PHE A 465 2.25 -30.40 -30.85
C PHE A 465 3.62 -30.21 -31.47
N CYS A 466 4.38 -29.26 -30.91
CA CYS A 466 5.77 -29.04 -31.29
C CYS A 466 6.60 -30.32 -31.07
N LYS A 467 7.44 -30.71 -32.04
CA LYS A 467 8.32 -31.88 -31.91
C LYS A 467 9.42 -31.70 -30.87
N LYS A 468 9.79 -30.45 -30.54
CA LYS A 468 10.90 -30.12 -29.62
C LYS A 468 10.46 -29.84 -28.18
N CYS A 469 9.24 -29.35 -27.96
CA CYS A 469 8.69 -29.13 -26.63
C CYS A 469 7.32 -29.79 -26.49
N VAL A 470 6.46 -29.27 -25.61
CA VAL A 470 5.09 -29.77 -25.38
C VAL A 470 4.02 -28.74 -25.73
N MET A 471 4.41 -27.61 -26.34
CA MET A 471 3.50 -26.55 -26.75
C MET A 471 2.68 -26.96 -27.97
N SER A 472 1.39 -26.64 -27.95
CA SER A 472 0.45 -26.91 -29.02
C SER A 472 0.34 -25.73 -30.00
N SER A 473 0.02 -26.01 -31.26
CA SER A 473 -0.28 -25.04 -32.33
C SER A 473 -1.49 -24.16 -32.01
N SER A 474 -2.29 -24.53 -31.02
CA SER A 474 -3.45 -23.80 -30.53
C SER A 474 -3.14 -22.52 -29.76
N LYS A 475 -1.87 -22.28 -29.40
CA LYS A 475 -1.45 -21.04 -28.75
C LYS A 475 -1.63 -19.85 -29.70
N PRO A 476 -2.43 -18.83 -29.34
CA PRO A 476 -2.59 -17.64 -30.18
C PRO A 476 -1.24 -17.01 -30.55
N GLY A 477 -1.05 -16.71 -31.83
CA GLY A 477 0.18 -16.11 -32.37
C GLY A 477 1.37 -17.06 -32.53
N LEU A 478 1.27 -18.31 -32.06
CA LEU A 478 2.32 -19.30 -32.26
C LEU A 478 2.24 -19.87 -33.69
N TYR A 479 3.39 -20.05 -34.32
CA TYR A 479 3.52 -20.79 -35.58
C TYR A 479 4.39 -22.03 -35.37
N LEU A 480 4.17 -23.06 -36.19
CA LEU A 480 5.07 -24.19 -36.38
C LEU A 480 5.77 -24.00 -37.73
N ASN A 481 7.07 -24.24 -37.81
CA ASN A 481 7.77 -24.30 -39.10
C ASN A 481 7.52 -25.65 -39.79
N GLU A 482 8.10 -25.84 -40.98
CA GLU A 482 7.98 -27.07 -41.79
C GLU A 482 8.45 -28.33 -41.03
N ASP A 483 9.44 -28.19 -40.14
CA ASP A 483 9.91 -29.30 -39.29
C ASP A 483 8.94 -29.69 -38.16
N GLY A 484 7.89 -28.88 -37.92
CA GLY A 484 6.98 -29.02 -36.79
C GLY A 484 7.55 -28.45 -35.47
N ILE A 485 8.48 -27.50 -35.53
CA ILE A 485 9.08 -26.81 -34.40
C ILE A 485 8.39 -25.45 -34.20
N CYS A 486 7.99 -25.15 -32.97
CA CYS A 486 7.30 -23.90 -32.69
C CYS A 486 8.22 -22.68 -32.64
N GLY A 487 7.68 -21.51 -32.97
CA GLY A 487 8.41 -20.24 -32.95
C GLY A 487 9.13 -19.93 -31.64
N ALA A 488 8.59 -20.35 -30.49
CA ALA A 488 9.27 -20.21 -29.20
C ALA A 488 10.54 -21.07 -29.11
N CYS A 489 10.48 -22.33 -29.55
CA CYS A 489 11.68 -23.19 -29.63
C CYS A 489 12.72 -22.66 -30.63
N VAL A 490 12.29 -22.07 -31.75
CA VAL A 490 13.19 -21.40 -32.69
C VAL A 490 13.86 -20.18 -32.04
N SER A 491 13.09 -19.38 -31.29
CA SER A 491 13.60 -18.23 -30.53
C SER A 491 14.67 -18.65 -29.51
N VAL A 492 14.44 -19.77 -28.80
CA VAL A 492 15.37 -20.33 -27.82
C VAL A 492 16.70 -20.75 -28.47
N GLU A 493 16.69 -21.33 -29.66
CA GLU A 493 17.95 -21.63 -30.38
C GLU A 493 18.66 -20.37 -30.84
N LYS A 494 17.93 -19.38 -31.38
CA LYS A 494 18.49 -18.08 -31.73
C LYS A 494 19.10 -17.36 -30.52
N LYS A 495 18.51 -17.55 -29.33
CA LYS A 495 18.98 -16.98 -28.06
C LYS A 495 20.38 -17.47 -27.67
N LYS A 496 20.78 -18.69 -28.09
CA LYS A 496 22.13 -19.23 -27.86
C LYS A 496 23.21 -18.52 -28.69
N LEU A 497 22.84 -17.89 -29.80
CA LEU A 497 23.76 -17.14 -30.67
C LEU A 497 23.99 -15.70 -30.19
N ILE A 498 23.27 -15.25 -29.15
CA ILE A 498 23.38 -13.88 -28.65
C ILE A 498 24.65 -13.73 -27.81
N ASN A 499 25.50 -12.77 -28.17
CA ASN A 499 26.59 -12.32 -27.32
C ASN A 499 26.02 -11.51 -26.14
N TRP A 500 25.85 -12.18 -24.99
CA TRP A 500 25.28 -11.59 -23.79
C TRP A 500 26.18 -10.53 -23.15
N ASP A 501 27.50 -10.62 -23.31
CA ASP A 501 28.41 -9.62 -22.72
C ASP A 501 28.35 -8.31 -23.50
N LYS A 502 28.19 -8.37 -24.83
CA LYS A 502 27.85 -7.20 -25.63
C LYS A 502 26.51 -6.59 -25.17
N LYS A 503 25.50 -7.41 -24.91
CA LYS A 503 24.19 -6.93 -24.43
C LYS A 503 24.26 -6.30 -23.04
N LYS A 504 25.04 -6.85 -22.11
CA LYS A 504 25.33 -6.23 -20.81
C LYS A 504 26.05 -4.89 -20.98
N ALA A 505 27.01 -4.79 -21.91
CA ALA A 505 27.68 -3.52 -22.20
C ALA A 505 26.71 -2.45 -22.74
N GLU A 506 25.78 -2.83 -23.64
CA GLU A 506 24.72 -1.93 -24.12
C GLU A 506 23.82 -1.45 -22.95
N LEU A 507 23.44 -2.35 -22.03
CA LEU A 507 22.66 -1.97 -20.85
C LEU A 507 23.45 -1.05 -19.93
N LYS A 508 24.75 -1.32 -19.71
CA LYS A 508 25.61 -0.45 -18.92
C LYS A 508 25.65 0.97 -19.49
N GLN A 509 25.85 1.12 -20.80
CA GLN A 509 25.82 2.42 -21.47
C GLN A 509 24.47 3.12 -21.29
N LEU A 510 23.36 2.39 -21.38
CA LEU A 510 22.03 2.93 -21.14
C LEU A 510 21.86 3.40 -19.68
N CYS A 511 22.30 2.60 -18.71
CA CYS A 511 22.28 2.96 -17.30
C CYS A 511 23.14 4.19 -17.03
N ASP A 512 24.37 4.24 -17.58
CA ASP A 512 25.28 5.38 -17.43
C ASP A 512 24.68 6.67 -18.01
N LYS A 513 23.93 6.58 -19.12
CA LYS A 513 23.19 7.72 -19.69
C LYS A 513 22.11 8.28 -18.76
N TYR A 514 21.39 7.41 -18.03
CA TYR A 514 20.22 7.83 -17.24
C TYR A 514 20.52 8.02 -15.74
N ARG A 515 21.62 7.47 -15.23
CA ARG A 515 22.03 7.63 -13.83
C ARG A 515 22.30 9.10 -13.52
N GLY A 516 21.60 9.65 -12.52
CA GLY A 516 21.69 11.06 -12.14
C GLY A 516 21.03 12.04 -13.12
N SER A 517 20.45 11.56 -14.23
CA SER A 517 19.85 12.44 -15.26
C SER A 517 18.58 13.17 -14.79
N ASN A 518 17.96 12.67 -13.71
CA ASN A 518 16.77 13.25 -13.09
C ASN A 518 17.09 14.10 -11.84
N GLY A 519 18.29 14.70 -11.81
CA GLY A 519 18.78 15.46 -10.66
C GLY A 519 18.82 14.60 -9.39
N ASN A 520 18.14 15.05 -8.33
CA ASN A 520 18.01 14.28 -7.08
C ASN A 520 16.88 13.22 -7.12
N GLY A 521 16.14 13.13 -8.23
CA GLY A 521 15.06 12.19 -8.45
C GLY A 521 15.51 10.74 -8.63
N TYR A 522 14.60 9.91 -9.14
CA TYR A 522 14.89 8.52 -9.48
C TYR A 522 15.41 8.39 -10.90
N ASP A 523 16.38 7.49 -11.07
CA ASP A 523 16.99 7.22 -12.37
C ASP A 523 16.09 6.31 -13.22
N CYS A 524 15.47 5.32 -12.57
CA CYS A 524 14.57 4.40 -13.23
C CYS A 524 13.45 3.89 -12.33
N LEU A 525 12.35 3.48 -12.97
CA LEU A 525 11.21 2.85 -12.33
C LEU A 525 11.17 1.37 -12.71
N VAL A 526 10.92 0.51 -11.71
CA VAL A 526 10.76 -0.93 -11.88
C VAL A 526 9.36 -1.35 -11.37
N PRO A 527 8.49 -1.92 -12.23
CA PRO A 527 7.26 -2.56 -11.77
C PRO A 527 7.57 -3.81 -10.95
N VAL A 528 6.94 -3.95 -9.79
CA VAL A 528 7.14 -5.09 -8.89
C VAL A 528 5.82 -5.69 -8.41
N SER A 529 5.77 -7.02 -8.33
CA SER A 529 4.68 -7.79 -7.71
C SER A 529 5.10 -8.46 -6.41
N GLY A 530 6.41 -8.48 -6.11
CA GLY A 530 6.99 -9.38 -5.10
C GLY A 530 7.37 -10.75 -5.68
N GLY A 531 7.14 -10.98 -6.98
CA GLY A 531 7.61 -12.17 -7.69
C GLY A 531 9.14 -12.21 -7.85
N LYS A 532 9.67 -13.40 -8.13
CA LYS A 532 11.11 -13.67 -8.32
C LYS A 532 11.76 -12.76 -9.37
N ASP A 533 11.06 -12.53 -10.49
CA ASP A 533 11.59 -11.79 -11.64
C ASP A 533 11.65 -10.29 -11.33
N SER A 534 10.64 -9.76 -10.65
CA SER A 534 10.66 -8.37 -10.18
C SER A 534 11.76 -8.12 -9.14
N MET A 535 12.05 -9.11 -8.29
CA MET A 535 13.17 -9.02 -7.34
C MET A 535 14.52 -9.04 -8.07
N TYR A 536 14.66 -9.87 -9.10
CA TYR A 536 15.83 -9.87 -9.98
C TYR A 536 16.00 -8.51 -10.68
N GLN A 537 14.95 -7.95 -11.27
CA GLN A 537 15.00 -6.62 -11.93
C GLN A 537 15.49 -5.53 -10.97
N VAL A 538 14.92 -5.45 -9.77
CA VAL A 538 15.37 -4.45 -8.77
C VAL A 538 16.80 -4.70 -8.35
N TRP A 539 17.19 -5.96 -8.12
CA TRP A 539 18.56 -6.33 -7.77
C TRP A 539 19.55 -5.92 -8.87
N GLU A 540 19.26 -6.23 -10.12
CA GLU A 540 20.12 -5.92 -11.26
C GLU A 540 20.31 -4.40 -11.39
N MET A 541 19.21 -3.64 -11.49
CA MET A 541 19.28 -2.19 -11.68
C MET A 541 19.94 -1.49 -10.48
N LYS A 542 19.66 -1.92 -9.25
CA LYS A 542 20.17 -1.26 -8.04
C LYS A 542 21.55 -1.74 -7.61
N LYS A 543 21.80 -3.05 -7.55
CA LYS A 543 23.04 -3.64 -7.01
C LYS A 543 24.14 -3.78 -8.04
N ILE A 544 23.81 -4.03 -9.31
CA ILE A 544 24.81 -4.18 -10.38
C ILE A 544 25.04 -2.84 -11.08
N TYR A 545 23.98 -2.17 -11.50
CA TYR A 545 24.09 -0.91 -12.26
C TYR A 545 24.03 0.36 -11.41
N ASN A 546 23.91 0.24 -10.08
CA ASN A 546 23.88 1.36 -9.14
C ASN A 546 22.87 2.47 -9.50
N MET A 547 21.70 2.08 -9.99
CA MET A 547 20.61 3.02 -10.32
C MET A 547 19.80 3.34 -9.06
N LYS A 548 19.34 4.59 -8.92
CA LYS A 548 18.31 4.95 -7.95
C LYS A 548 16.94 4.50 -8.45
N VAL A 549 16.54 3.32 -8.00
CA VAL A 549 15.29 2.67 -8.39
C VAL A 549 14.11 3.19 -7.56
N LEU A 550 13.00 3.54 -8.22
CA LEU A 550 11.67 3.55 -7.61
C LEU A 550 10.95 2.25 -8.00
N ALA A 551 10.61 1.42 -7.01
CA ALA A 551 9.71 0.30 -7.24
C ALA A 551 8.26 0.79 -7.26
N VAL A 552 7.43 0.21 -8.13
CA VAL A 552 5.98 0.47 -8.13
C VAL A 552 5.19 -0.84 -8.16
N CYS A 553 4.19 -0.95 -7.30
CA CYS A 553 3.32 -2.12 -7.21
C CYS A 553 1.86 -1.70 -7.38
N ILE A 554 1.21 -2.15 -8.45
CA ILE A 554 -0.25 -2.11 -8.54
C ILE A 554 -0.76 -3.34 -7.80
N VAL A 555 -1.52 -3.12 -6.73
CA VAL A 555 -1.81 -4.15 -5.74
C VAL A 555 -2.88 -5.10 -6.27
N PRO A 556 -2.60 -6.41 -6.37
CA PRO A 556 -3.65 -7.36 -6.65
C PRO A 556 -4.61 -7.40 -5.46
N HIS A 557 -5.91 -7.43 -5.70
CA HIS A 557 -6.89 -7.27 -4.61
C HIS A 557 -6.85 -8.41 -3.61
N LEU A 558 -6.54 -9.62 -4.07
CA LEU A 558 -6.42 -10.80 -3.22
C LEU A 558 -4.98 -11.31 -3.20
N GLN A 559 -4.12 -10.60 -2.49
CA GLN A 559 -2.75 -11.04 -2.22
C GLN A 559 -2.72 -12.35 -1.42
N THR A 560 -1.73 -13.18 -1.68
CA THR A 560 -1.39 -14.31 -0.80
C THR A 560 -0.48 -13.86 0.35
N SER A 561 -0.38 -14.70 1.38
CA SER A 561 0.61 -14.53 2.46
C SER A 561 2.04 -14.41 1.92
N GLU A 562 2.40 -15.29 0.99
CA GLU A 562 3.71 -15.35 0.36
C GLU A 562 3.97 -14.10 -0.49
N GLY A 563 2.99 -13.61 -1.25
CA GLY A 563 3.09 -12.38 -2.03
C GLY A 563 3.42 -11.17 -1.17
N ILE A 564 2.70 -11.00 -0.06
CA ILE A 564 2.96 -9.92 0.91
C ILE A 564 4.35 -10.08 1.53
N ALA A 565 4.72 -11.28 1.94
CA ALA A 565 6.04 -11.55 2.52
C ALA A 565 7.17 -11.23 1.52
N ASN A 566 7.02 -11.65 0.26
CA ASN A 566 8.03 -11.47 -0.77
C ASN A 566 8.18 -10.02 -1.19
N LEU A 567 7.08 -9.25 -1.31
CA LEU A 567 7.15 -7.81 -1.57
C LEU A 567 7.83 -7.06 -0.41
N ASN A 568 7.51 -7.41 0.84
CA ASN A 568 8.19 -6.85 2.01
C ASN A 568 9.68 -7.21 2.02
N SER A 569 10.04 -8.45 1.69
CA SER A 569 11.44 -8.89 1.56
C SER A 569 12.17 -8.12 0.47
N LEU A 570 11.56 -7.92 -0.71
CA LEU A 570 12.12 -7.14 -1.81
C LEU A 570 12.49 -5.73 -1.32
N VAL A 571 11.56 -5.01 -0.70
CA VAL A 571 11.80 -3.65 -0.18
C VAL A 571 12.90 -3.64 0.90
N LYS A 572 12.78 -4.53 1.91
CA LYS A 572 13.69 -4.55 3.07
C LYS A 572 15.10 -5.06 2.78
N LYS A 573 15.27 -5.94 1.78
CA LYS A 573 16.55 -6.61 1.51
C LYS A 573 17.28 -5.99 0.32
N LEU A 574 16.54 -5.41 -0.63
CA LEU A 574 17.13 -4.63 -1.71
C LEU A 574 17.21 -3.14 -1.38
N ASN A 575 16.62 -2.69 -0.27
CA ASN A 575 16.70 -1.31 0.24
C ASN A 575 16.14 -0.31 -0.78
N VAL A 576 14.92 -0.51 -1.27
CA VAL A 576 14.33 0.29 -2.36
C VAL A 576 13.07 0.99 -1.91
N ASP A 577 12.86 2.21 -2.41
CA ASP A 577 11.61 2.95 -2.24
C ASP A 577 10.49 2.29 -3.06
N LEU A 578 9.27 2.28 -2.52
CA LEU A 578 8.11 1.65 -3.13
C LEU A 578 6.88 2.56 -3.11
N ILE A 579 6.31 2.77 -4.30
CA ILE A 579 4.93 3.26 -4.45
C ILE A 579 4.00 2.06 -4.63
N LYS A 580 3.05 1.91 -3.71
CA LYS A 580 2.02 0.89 -3.75
C LYS A 580 0.67 1.54 -4.07
N ILE A 581 0.01 1.09 -5.14
CA ILE A 581 -1.26 1.66 -5.62
C ILE A 581 -2.36 0.62 -5.45
N SER A 582 -3.33 0.89 -4.58
CA SER A 582 -4.55 0.09 -4.42
C SER A 582 -5.68 0.76 -5.19
N LEU A 583 -6.45 -0.02 -5.95
CA LEU A 583 -7.56 0.51 -6.76
C LEU A 583 -8.90 0.34 -6.04
N LYS A 584 -9.89 1.13 -6.45
CA LYS A 584 -11.29 0.99 -6.01
C LYS A 584 -11.78 -0.46 -6.13
N PRO A 585 -12.11 -1.13 -5.01
CA PRO A 585 -12.57 -2.50 -5.03
C PRO A 585 -13.81 -2.75 -5.90
N SER A 586 -14.79 -1.84 -5.91
CA SER A 586 -16.01 -2.01 -6.70
C SER A 586 -15.72 -2.02 -8.21
N VAL A 587 -14.90 -1.08 -8.68
CA VAL A 587 -14.56 -0.89 -10.09
C VAL A 587 -13.70 -2.05 -10.58
N PHE A 588 -12.67 -2.42 -9.82
CA PHE A 588 -11.79 -3.53 -10.20
C PHE A 588 -12.55 -4.85 -10.27
N LYS A 589 -13.42 -5.13 -9.26
CA LYS A 589 -14.32 -6.31 -9.28
C LYS A 589 -15.25 -6.30 -10.50
N ALA A 590 -15.87 -5.16 -10.80
CA ALA A 590 -16.78 -5.02 -11.93
C ALA A 590 -16.08 -5.26 -13.26
N ILE A 591 -14.89 -4.69 -13.47
CA ILE A 591 -14.09 -4.90 -14.68
C ILE A 591 -13.72 -6.38 -14.80
N ARG A 592 -13.16 -7.01 -13.75
CA ARG A 592 -12.79 -8.44 -13.77
C ARG A 592 -13.98 -9.34 -14.07
N ARG A 593 -15.14 -9.04 -13.48
CA ARG A 593 -16.39 -9.79 -13.75
C ARG A 593 -16.82 -9.62 -15.21
N LYS A 594 -16.83 -8.39 -15.73
CA LYS A 594 -17.22 -8.13 -17.12
C LYS A 594 -16.26 -8.79 -18.11
N THR A 595 -14.96 -8.70 -17.88
CA THR A 595 -13.96 -9.29 -18.78
C THR A 595 -13.94 -10.81 -18.68
N PHE A 596 -14.29 -11.41 -17.53
CA PHE A 596 -14.59 -12.84 -17.43
C PHE A 596 -15.81 -13.23 -18.29
N VAL A 597 -16.90 -12.49 -18.19
CA VAL A 597 -18.16 -12.78 -18.92
C VAL A 597 -18.05 -12.54 -20.43
N LYS A 598 -17.42 -11.43 -20.84
CA LYS A 598 -17.34 -10.98 -22.24
C LYS A 598 -16.13 -11.55 -22.98
N LEU A 599 -15.00 -11.73 -22.30
CA LEU A 599 -13.74 -12.15 -22.93
C LEU A 599 -13.22 -13.49 -22.43
N GLY A 600 -13.77 -14.07 -21.35
CA GLY A 600 -13.14 -15.20 -20.66
C GLY A 600 -11.72 -14.87 -20.17
N ASN A 601 -11.48 -13.60 -19.81
CA ASN A 601 -10.17 -13.09 -19.39
C ASN A 601 -10.34 -12.11 -18.21
N PRO A 602 -10.57 -12.60 -16.97
CA PRO A 602 -10.69 -11.74 -15.79
C PRO A 602 -9.44 -10.86 -15.57
N ASN A 603 -8.23 -11.38 -15.78
CA ASN A 603 -6.97 -10.65 -15.51
C ASN A 603 -6.69 -9.50 -16.49
N TRP A 604 -7.55 -9.27 -17.48
CA TRP A 604 -7.48 -8.05 -18.29
C TRP A 604 -7.42 -6.78 -17.42
N ALA A 605 -8.17 -6.75 -16.30
CA ALA A 605 -8.17 -5.63 -15.37
C ALA A 605 -6.78 -5.38 -14.75
N ASP A 606 -6.11 -6.44 -14.31
CA ASP A 606 -4.77 -6.42 -13.73
C ASP A 606 -3.74 -5.93 -14.74
N HIS A 607 -3.79 -6.43 -15.97
CA HIS A 607 -2.87 -5.99 -17.03
C HIS A 607 -3.09 -4.52 -17.40
N ALA A 608 -4.35 -4.12 -17.64
CA ALA A 608 -4.69 -2.74 -18.00
C ALA A 608 -4.27 -1.74 -16.92
N SER A 609 -4.53 -2.07 -15.65
CA SER A 609 -4.15 -1.22 -14.53
C SER A 609 -2.64 -1.22 -14.25
N THR A 610 -1.96 -2.35 -14.42
CA THR A 610 -0.49 -2.43 -14.27
C THR A 610 0.22 -1.55 -15.29
N PHE A 611 -0.09 -1.68 -16.58
CA PHE A 611 0.58 -0.91 -17.62
C PHE A 611 0.30 0.59 -17.47
N SER A 612 -0.96 0.95 -17.24
CA SER A 612 -1.37 2.35 -17.10
C SER A 612 -0.86 2.98 -15.80
N GLY A 613 -0.98 2.28 -14.66
CA GLY A 613 -0.54 2.77 -13.36
C GLY A 613 0.98 2.96 -13.27
N VAL A 614 1.75 2.05 -13.87
CA VAL A 614 3.21 2.19 -13.99
C VAL A 614 3.59 3.40 -14.84
N ALA A 615 2.99 3.52 -16.03
CA ALA A 615 3.26 4.64 -16.92
C ALA A 615 2.90 5.97 -16.26
N ARG A 616 1.72 6.07 -15.64
CA ARG A 616 1.33 7.25 -14.86
C ARG A 616 2.35 7.57 -13.79
N THR A 617 2.81 6.58 -13.01
CA THR A 617 3.79 6.81 -11.94
C THR A 617 5.09 7.37 -12.51
N ALA A 618 5.61 6.79 -13.59
CA ALA A 618 6.81 7.32 -14.25
C ALA A 618 6.61 8.76 -14.73
N PHE A 619 5.46 9.06 -15.34
CA PHE A 619 5.11 10.41 -15.79
C PHE A 619 5.06 11.43 -14.64
N MET A 620 4.38 11.10 -13.54
CA MET A 620 4.17 11.99 -12.40
C MET A 620 5.44 12.22 -11.57
N TYR A 621 6.32 11.23 -11.50
CA TYR A 621 7.64 11.35 -10.87
C TYR A 621 8.72 11.82 -11.83
N GLN A 622 8.37 12.07 -13.11
CA GLN A 622 9.27 12.51 -14.17
C GLN A 622 10.48 11.56 -14.31
N ILE A 623 10.24 10.26 -14.17
CA ILE A 623 11.29 9.24 -14.21
C ILE A 623 11.61 8.93 -15.68
N PRO A 624 12.86 9.04 -16.12
CA PRO A 624 13.20 8.98 -17.54
C PRO A 624 13.27 7.57 -18.11
N LEU A 625 13.38 6.53 -17.27
CA LEU A 625 13.53 5.13 -17.67
C LEU A 625 12.56 4.20 -16.92
N ILE A 626 11.80 3.40 -17.67
CA ILE A 626 10.98 2.30 -17.15
C ILE A 626 11.60 0.97 -17.57
N VAL A 627 11.80 0.08 -16.60
CA VAL A 627 12.45 -1.22 -16.81
C VAL A 627 11.46 -2.36 -16.52
N TRP A 628 10.89 -2.91 -17.58
CA TRP A 628 10.06 -4.12 -17.53
C TRP A 628 10.94 -5.38 -17.52
N GLY A 629 10.35 -6.53 -17.18
CA GLY A 629 11.03 -7.82 -17.18
C GLY A 629 11.28 -8.33 -18.59
N GLU A 630 10.55 -9.38 -18.97
CA GLU A 630 10.62 -9.97 -20.30
C GLU A 630 9.57 -9.45 -21.28
N ASP A 631 9.92 -9.55 -22.57
CA ASP A 631 8.93 -9.53 -23.63
C ASP A 631 8.33 -10.93 -23.77
N ILE A 632 7.07 -11.06 -23.35
CA ILE A 632 6.36 -12.34 -23.33
C ILE A 632 6.25 -12.94 -24.74
N ALA A 633 6.10 -12.12 -25.79
CA ALA A 633 5.96 -12.62 -27.14
C ALA A 633 7.27 -13.21 -27.68
N VAL A 634 8.41 -12.63 -27.31
CA VAL A 634 9.73 -13.14 -27.70
C VAL A 634 10.12 -14.37 -26.90
N GLU A 635 9.88 -14.38 -25.59
CA GLU A 635 10.29 -15.50 -24.71
C GLU A 635 9.35 -16.70 -24.80
N PHE A 636 8.04 -16.50 -25.02
CA PHE A 636 7.05 -17.58 -24.99
C PHE A 636 6.30 -17.79 -26.32
N GLY A 637 6.46 -16.91 -27.32
CA GLY A 637 5.65 -16.85 -28.54
C GLY A 637 4.35 -16.05 -28.34
N GLY A 638 3.98 -15.22 -29.31
CA GLY A 638 2.79 -14.34 -29.32
C GLY A 638 2.57 -13.67 -30.68
N THR A 639 1.55 -12.80 -30.79
CA THR A 639 1.17 -12.14 -32.06
C THR A 639 1.96 -10.87 -32.37
N THR A 640 2.53 -10.21 -31.36
CA THR A 640 3.34 -8.99 -31.53
C THR A 640 4.69 -9.29 -32.20
N SER A 641 5.39 -8.25 -32.67
CA SER A 641 6.65 -8.35 -33.42
C SER A 641 7.56 -9.46 -32.91
N LYS A 642 7.77 -10.51 -33.74
CA LYS A 642 8.67 -11.64 -33.45
C LYS A 642 10.14 -11.22 -33.37
N LYS A 643 10.46 -9.96 -33.70
CA LYS A 643 11.80 -9.39 -33.61
C LYS A 643 12.09 -8.99 -32.17
N ARG A 644 13.17 -9.52 -31.61
CA ARG A 644 13.70 -9.14 -30.30
C ARG A 644 14.14 -7.67 -30.34
N VAL A 645 13.37 -6.80 -29.68
CA VAL A 645 13.64 -5.36 -29.57
C VAL A 645 13.79 -4.96 -28.11
N ALA A 646 14.60 -3.94 -27.85
CA ALA A 646 14.81 -3.46 -26.48
C ALA A 646 13.60 -2.67 -25.94
N SER A 647 12.81 -2.04 -26.83
CA SER A 647 11.79 -1.08 -26.42
C SER A 647 10.48 -1.75 -26.03
N ALA A 648 9.92 -1.30 -24.91
CA ALA A 648 8.59 -1.66 -24.42
C ALA A 648 7.56 -0.52 -24.63
N LYS A 649 7.68 0.26 -25.72
CA LYS A 649 6.74 1.37 -26.03
C LYS A 649 5.35 0.83 -26.37
N ASP A 650 5.27 -0.31 -27.06
CA ASP A 650 4.02 -0.94 -27.48
C ASP A 650 3.43 -1.91 -26.45
N ILE A 651 3.84 -1.83 -25.17
CA ILE A 651 3.35 -2.76 -24.13
C ILE A 651 1.82 -2.72 -23.98
N ILE A 652 1.17 -1.59 -24.28
CA ILE A 652 -0.29 -1.46 -24.24
C ILE A 652 -1.01 -2.06 -25.45
N LYS A 653 -0.28 -2.42 -26.50
CA LYS A 653 -0.81 -3.07 -27.72
C LYS A 653 -0.61 -4.59 -27.69
N ASN A 654 -0.29 -5.17 -26.53
CA ASN A 654 0.02 -6.59 -26.42
C ASN A 654 -1.23 -7.49 -26.38
N ASP A 655 -1.01 -8.78 -26.54
CA ASP A 655 -2.04 -9.84 -26.53
C ASP A 655 -2.88 -9.90 -25.23
N LEU A 656 -2.40 -9.31 -24.13
CA LEU A 656 -3.12 -9.33 -22.85
C LEU A 656 -4.23 -8.28 -22.81
N ILE A 657 -4.07 -7.17 -23.54
CA ILE A 657 -5.02 -6.06 -23.62
C ILE A 657 -6.08 -6.27 -24.71
N LEU A 658 -5.83 -7.17 -25.67
CA LEU A 658 -6.82 -7.61 -26.68
C LEU A 658 -7.39 -6.46 -27.53
N ASN A 659 -6.59 -5.41 -27.78
CA ASN A 659 -7.03 -4.18 -28.45
C ASN A 659 -8.31 -3.58 -27.83
N ARG A 660 -8.50 -3.79 -26.52
CA ARG A 660 -9.58 -3.20 -25.74
C ARG A 660 -9.04 -2.10 -24.84
N SER A 661 -9.90 -1.15 -24.51
CA SER A 661 -9.64 -0.13 -23.50
C SER A 661 -10.67 -0.23 -22.38
N VAL A 662 -10.42 0.45 -21.27
CA VAL A 662 -11.39 0.47 -20.15
C VAL A 662 -12.75 1.04 -20.57
N LYS A 663 -12.78 1.87 -21.63
CA LYS A 663 -13.99 2.46 -22.19
C LYS A 663 -14.97 1.41 -22.71
N ASP A 664 -14.48 0.26 -23.19
CA ASP A 664 -15.31 -0.86 -23.68
C ASP A 664 -16.15 -1.52 -22.58
N PHE A 665 -15.86 -1.20 -21.31
CA PHE A 665 -16.49 -1.78 -20.15
C PHE A 665 -17.28 -0.76 -19.32
N TYR A 666 -17.43 0.49 -19.78
CA TYR A 666 -18.18 1.50 -19.04
C TYR A 666 -19.64 1.11 -18.78
N ASP A 667 -20.14 1.50 -17.60
CA ASP A 667 -21.53 1.40 -17.13
C ASP A 667 -21.72 2.23 -15.85
N ASP A 668 -22.82 1.98 -15.13
CA ASP A 668 -23.17 2.62 -13.87
C ASP A 668 -22.13 2.42 -12.74
N ILE A 669 -21.30 1.37 -12.81
CA ILE A 669 -20.24 1.10 -11.82
C ILE A 669 -18.89 1.58 -12.35
N ILE A 670 -18.56 1.23 -13.59
CA ILE A 670 -17.29 1.50 -14.24
C ILE A 670 -17.43 2.84 -14.98
N LYS A 671 -17.37 3.93 -14.21
CA LYS A 671 -17.49 5.29 -14.75
C LYS A 671 -16.13 5.88 -15.14
N PRO A 672 -16.06 6.83 -16.10
CA PRO A 672 -14.81 7.48 -16.50
C PRO A 672 -13.99 8.05 -15.32
N GLU A 673 -14.65 8.69 -14.35
CA GLU A 673 -14.06 9.32 -13.16
C GLU A 673 -13.42 8.34 -12.18
N ASN A 674 -13.77 7.05 -12.28
CA ASN A 674 -13.28 6.00 -11.41
C ASN A 674 -12.24 5.09 -12.09
N THR A 675 -11.75 5.48 -13.29
CA THR A 675 -10.87 4.63 -14.10
C THR A 675 -9.50 5.26 -14.38
N TYR A 676 -9.06 6.21 -13.55
CA TYR A 676 -7.80 6.95 -13.69
C TYR A 676 -6.61 6.00 -13.96
N PHE A 677 -6.39 5.02 -13.08
CA PHE A 677 -5.28 4.07 -13.19
C PHE A 677 -5.47 2.97 -14.25
N TYR A 678 -6.54 2.99 -15.04
CA TYR A 678 -6.74 2.09 -16.20
C TYR A 678 -6.56 2.81 -17.54
N LYS A 679 -6.41 4.14 -17.51
CA LYS A 679 -6.15 4.97 -18.69
C LYS A 679 -4.66 5.22 -18.78
N TYR A 680 -4.02 4.88 -19.90
CA TYR A 680 -2.64 5.29 -20.15
C TYR A 680 -2.53 6.84 -20.19
N PRO A 681 -1.39 7.45 -19.87
CA PRO A 681 -1.16 8.87 -20.15
C PRO A 681 -1.40 9.17 -21.64
N GLN A 682 -1.91 10.36 -21.98
CA GLN A 682 -2.15 10.74 -23.38
C GLN A 682 -0.81 10.87 -24.14
N ASP A 683 -0.79 10.48 -25.41
CA ASP A 683 0.44 10.35 -26.21
C ASP A 683 1.21 11.67 -26.35
N GLU A 684 0.52 12.80 -26.52
CA GLU A 684 1.15 14.12 -26.67
C GLU A 684 1.99 14.52 -25.45
N ASP A 685 1.51 14.22 -24.24
CA ASP A 685 2.24 14.49 -22.99
C ASP A 685 3.35 13.46 -22.75
N TRP A 686 3.11 12.21 -23.14
CA TRP A 686 4.06 11.12 -23.00
C TRP A 686 5.28 11.30 -23.91
N ASP A 687 5.06 11.61 -25.18
CA ASP A 687 6.11 11.77 -26.18
C ASP A 687 6.96 13.03 -25.90
N LYS A 688 6.34 14.12 -25.40
CA LYS A 688 7.09 15.32 -24.93
C LYS A 688 8.10 14.99 -23.83
N ARG A 689 7.77 14.07 -22.92
CA ARG A 689 8.63 13.69 -21.79
C ARG A 689 9.76 12.74 -22.17
N LYS A 690 9.76 12.17 -23.38
CA LYS A 690 10.79 11.24 -23.87
C LYS A 690 11.12 10.09 -22.90
N ILE A 691 10.12 9.59 -22.15
CA ILE A 691 10.29 8.49 -21.21
C ILE A 691 10.66 7.23 -21.99
N LYS A 692 11.84 6.66 -21.70
CA LYS A 692 12.30 5.43 -22.32
C LYS A 692 11.71 4.23 -21.59
N SER A 693 11.07 3.33 -22.31
CA SER A 693 10.54 2.07 -21.78
C SER A 693 11.30 0.90 -22.41
N ILE A 694 11.86 0.00 -21.60
CA ILE A 694 12.66 -1.16 -22.06
C ILE A 694 12.23 -2.49 -21.43
N TYR A 695 12.57 -3.59 -22.10
CA TYR A 695 12.56 -4.94 -21.53
C TYR A 695 13.97 -5.34 -21.09
N LEU A 696 14.16 -5.66 -19.81
CA LEU A 696 15.43 -6.15 -19.28
C LEU A 696 15.84 -7.48 -19.91
N GLY A 697 14.87 -8.33 -20.24
CA GLY A 697 15.09 -9.60 -20.96
C GLY A 697 15.77 -9.44 -22.33
N TYR A 698 15.76 -8.24 -22.94
CA TYR A 698 16.56 -7.97 -24.14
C TYR A 698 18.06 -8.03 -23.86
N TYR A 699 18.49 -7.52 -22.71
CA TYR A 699 19.89 -7.35 -22.35
C TYR A 699 20.47 -8.54 -21.58
N HIS A 700 19.62 -9.31 -20.91
CA HIS A 700 20.00 -10.46 -20.08
C HIS A 700 19.43 -11.78 -20.59
N ASN A 701 20.16 -12.87 -20.35
CA ASN A 701 19.67 -14.21 -20.62
C ASN A 701 18.56 -14.56 -19.62
N TRP A 702 17.32 -14.16 -19.96
CA TRP A 702 16.18 -14.25 -19.04
C TRP A 702 15.92 -15.70 -18.60
N ASN A 703 16.14 -15.97 -17.31
CA ASN A 703 16.04 -17.32 -16.73
C ASN A 703 15.41 -17.27 -15.33
N GLY A 704 14.10 -17.49 -15.26
CA GLY A 704 13.28 -17.41 -14.06
C GLY A 704 13.72 -18.39 -12.95
N TYR A 705 14.37 -19.51 -13.27
CA TYR A 705 14.91 -20.39 -12.23
C TYR A 705 16.14 -19.78 -11.55
N GLU A 706 17.03 -19.16 -12.32
CA GLU A 706 18.17 -18.43 -11.76
C GLU A 706 17.70 -17.20 -10.97
N HIS A 707 16.67 -16.50 -11.46
CA HIS A 707 16.03 -15.42 -10.72
C HIS A 707 15.44 -15.92 -9.40
N TYR A 708 14.80 -17.10 -9.39
CA TYR A 708 14.32 -17.73 -8.16
C TYR A 708 15.46 -18.04 -7.18
N LEU A 709 16.57 -18.61 -7.65
CA LEU A 709 17.73 -18.89 -6.81
C LEU A 709 18.34 -17.62 -6.22
N LEU A 710 18.42 -16.54 -6.99
CA LEU A 710 18.83 -15.23 -6.49
C LEU A 710 17.82 -14.69 -5.48
N ALA A 711 16.53 -14.67 -5.83
CA ALA A 711 15.48 -14.11 -5.00
C ALA A 711 15.42 -14.78 -3.62
N LYS A 712 15.69 -16.09 -3.53
CA LYS A 712 15.81 -16.81 -2.24
C LYS A 712 16.88 -16.21 -1.32
N LYS A 713 18.02 -15.77 -1.87
CA LYS A 713 19.08 -15.10 -1.09
C LYS A 713 18.59 -13.79 -0.46
N TYR A 714 17.56 -13.18 -1.05
CA TYR A 714 16.91 -11.95 -0.58
C TYR A 714 15.57 -12.20 0.11
N GLY A 715 15.31 -13.43 0.58
CA GLY A 715 14.18 -13.75 1.43
C GLY A 715 12.86 -14.05 0.70
N PHE A 716 12.92 -14.37 -0.60
CA PHE A 716 11.78 -14.92 -1.34
C PHE A 716 11.36 -16.27 -0.77
N GLN A 717 10.05 -16.43 -0.56
CA GLN A 717 9.39 -17.63 -0.07
C GLN A 717 8.52 -18.22 -1.18
N SER A 718 8.81 -19.47 -1.54
CA SER A 718 7.89 -20.30 -2.32
C SER A 718 6.63 -20.60 -1.50
N ARG A 719 5.57 -21.03 -2.19
CA ARG A 719 4.32 -21.45 -1.56
C ARG A 719 4.56 -22.57 -0.55
N LYS A 720 4.18 -22.34 0.71
CA LYS A 720 4.43 -23.27 1.82
C LYS A 720 3.68 -24.59 1.67
N LEU A 721 2.49 -24.53 1.08
CA LEU A 721 1.62 -25.69 0.84
C LEU A 721 2.00 -26.49 -0.43
N GLY A 722 3.17 -26.24 -1.02
CA GLY A 722 3.60 -26.86 -2.26
C GLY A 722 2.92 -26.28 -3.49
N CYS A 723 3.01 -26.99 -4.63
CA CYS A 723 2.45 -26.55 -5.90
C CYS A 723 0.91 -26.43 -5.82
N LEU A 724 0.36 -25.45 -6.53
CA LEU A 724 -1.08 -25.37 -6.77
C LEU A 724 -1.52 -26.55 -7.66
N SER A 725 -2.81 -26.87 -7.63
CA SER A 725 -3.36 -27.92 -8.48
C SER A 725 -3.14 -27.57 -9.96
N GLY A 726 -2.67 -28.55 -10.73
CA GLY A 726 -2.23 -28.35 -12.11
C GLY A 726 -1.00 -27.46 -12.29
N ASN A 727 -0.23 -27.20 -11.23
CA ASN A 727 1.10 -26.61 -11.31
C ASN A 727 2.18 -27.66 -11.04
N ILE A 728 3.35 -27.44 -11.62
CA ILE A 728 4.58 -28.21 -11.42
C ILE A 728 5.55 -27.42 -10.53
N LEU A 729 5.44 -26.09 -10.51
CA LEU A 729 6.26 -25.19 -9.70
C LEU A 729 5.45 -24.56 -8.56
N ASN A 730 6.14 -24.28 -7.45
CA ASN A 730 5.57 -23.67 -6.25
C ASN A 730 6.04 -22.23 -6.01
N TYR A 731 6.67 -21.60 -7.00
CA TYR A 731 7.27 -20.26 -6.89
C TYR A 731 6.83 -19.28 -7.98
N ASP A 732 5.97 -19.70 -8.90
CA ASP A 732 5.46 -18.87 -10.00
C ASP A 732 4.02 -18.42 -9.74
N ASN A 733 3.75 -17.13 -9.99
CA ASN A 733 2.45 -16.46 -9.82
C ASN A 733 1.77 -16.75 -8.48
N ILE A 734 2.58 -16.80 -7.42
CA ILE A 734 2.11 -17.08 -6.06
C ILE A 734 1.73 -15.83 -5.28
N ASP A 735 1.79 -14.64 -5.89
CA ASP A 735 1.52 -13.35 -5.24
C ASP A 735 0.02 -13.01 -5.14
N GLU A 736 -0.82 -13.57 -6.02
CA GLU A 736 -2.28 -13.37 -6.06
C GLU A 736 -3.03 -14.71 -6.01
N LYS A 737 -4.13 -14.77 -5.24
CA LYS A 737 -5.01 -15.94 -5.12
C LYS A 737 -5.75 -16.32 -6.41
N LEU A 738 -6.17 -15.34 -7.21
CA LEU A 738 -7.11 -15.56 -8.31
C LEU A 738 -6.44 -15.90 -9.66
N CYS A 739 -5.13 -15.70 -9.76
CA CYS A 739 -4.38 -15.79 -11.02
C CYS A 739 -4.51 -17.16 -11.70
N GLU A 740 -4.40 -18.26 -10.94
CA GLU A 740 -4.42 -19.60 -11.55
C GLU A 740 -5.75 -19.97 -12.19
N ILE A 741 -6.89 -19.49 -11.67
CA ILE A 741 -8.20 -19.73 -12.29
C ILE A 741 -8.28 -19.02 -13.64
N HIS A 742 -7.75 -17.80 -13.73
CA HIS A 742 -7.63 -17.10 -15.01
C HIS A 742 -6.83 -17.92 -16.02
N ILE A 743 -5.66 -18.43 -15.63
CA ILE A 743 -4.78 -19.21 -16.51
C ILE A 743 -5.41 -20.55 -16.87
N TRP A 744 -6.18 -21.17 -15.98
CA TRP A 744 -6.93 -22.39 -16.30
C TRP A 744 -8.02 -22.16 -17.36
N ILE A 745 -8.62 -20.97 -17.47
CA ILE A 745 -9.57 -20.67 -18.56
C ILE A 745 -8.88 -20.79 -19.94
N LYS A 746 -7.57 -20.54 -20.02
CA LYS A 746 -6.76 -20.78 -21.23
C LYS A 746 -6.87 -22.23 -21.72
N PHE A 747 -6.93 -23.19 -20.80
CA PHE A 747 -7.07 -24.61 -21.11
C PHE A 747 -8.37 -24.92 -21.85
N LEU A 748 -9.47 -24.28 -21.45
CA LEU A 748 -10.76 -24.47 -22.11
C LEU A 748 -10.74 -23.97 -23.55
N LYS A 749 -10.08 -22.83 -23.80
CA LYS A 749 -10.02 -22.16 -25.10
C LYS A 749 -9.04 -22.83 -26.06
N TYR A 750 -7.86 -23.17 -25.55
CA TYR A 750 -6.72 -23.53 -26.39
C TYR A 750 -6.13 -24.91 -26.07
N GLY A 751 -6.62 -25.63 -25.06
CA GLY A 751 -6.18 -27.00 -24.77
C GLY A 751 -4.79 -27.10 -24.12
N PHE A 752 -4.18 -25.99 -23.72
CA PHE A 752 -2.96 -25.97 -22.93
C PHE A 752 -3.05 -24.91 -21.83
N TRP A 753 -2.29 -25.10 -20.74
CA TRP A 753 -2.17 -24.13 -19.66
C TRP A 753 -0.91 -24.39 -18.84
N ARG A 754 -0.99 -24.21 -17.51
CA ARG A 754 0.15 -24.08 -16.63
C ARG A 754 1.16 -25.24 -16.65
N PRO A 755 0.76 -26.53 -16.67
CA PRO A 755 1.72 -27.63 -16.82
C PRO A 755 2.52 -27.52 -18.12
N THR A 756 1.85 -27.18 -19.23
CA THR A 756 2.48 -27.02 -20.53
C THR A 756 3.47 -25.85 -20.52
N ASP A 757 3.08 -24.68 -19.98
CA ASP A 757 3.95 -23.50 -19.91
C ASP A 757 5.21 -23.80 -19.09
N GLN A 758 5.05 -24.37 -17.89
CA GLN A 758 6.15 -24.66 -16.97
C GLN A 758 7.09 -25.76 -17.51
N CYS A 759 6.53 -26.83 -18.08
CA CYS A 759 7.33 -27.85 -18.75
C CYS A 759 8.10 -27.29 -19.94
N CYS A 760 7.46 -26.51 -20.81
CA CYS A 760 8.12 -25.87 -21.95
C CYS A 760 9.28 -25.00 -21.47
N TYR A 761 9.06 -24.20 -20.43
CA TYR A 761 10.10 -23.34 -19.86
C TYR A 761 11.31 -24.13 -19.36
N HIS A 762 11.10 -25.27 -18.70
CA HIS A 762 12.19 -26.14 -18.29
C HIS A 762 12.90 -26.84 -19.46
N ILE A 763 12.18 -27.25 -20.52
CA ILE A 763 12.79 -27.79 -21.74
C ILE A 763 13.69 -26.74 -22.40
N TRP A 764 13.18 -25.51 -22.58
CA TRP A 764 13.92 -24.43 -23.23
C TRP A 764 15.22 -24.06 -22.52
N ASN A 765 15.28 -24.28 -21.22
CA ASN A 765 16.48 -24.06 -20.41
C ASN A 765 17.30 -25.34 -20.15
N GLY A 766 17.02 -26.45 -20.85
CA GLY A 766 17.79 -27.69 -20.74
C GLY A 766 17.61 -28.46 -19.41
N ARG A 767 16.57 -28.15 -18.63
CA ARG A 767 16.31 -28.75 -17.29
C ARG A 767 15.32 -29.91 -17.31
N MET A 768 14.72 -30.20 -18.45
CA MET A 768 13.70 -31.26 -18.59
C MET A 768 13.72 -31.82 -20.01
N SER A 769 13.66 -33.15 -20.13
CA SER A 769 13.45 -33.82 -21.42
C SER A 769 12.00 -33.72 -21.87
N ARG A 770 11.74 -33.84 -23.18
CA ARG A 770 10.37 -33.80 -23.72
C ARG A 770 9.53 -34.97 -23.17
N GLU A 771 10.10 -36.15 -23.00
CA GLU A 771 9.43 -37.36 -22.50
C GLU A 771 8.97 -37.19 -21.05
N LYS A 772 9.83 -36.59 -20.21
CA LYS A 772 9.44 -36.23 -18.84
C LYS A 772 8.34 -35.17 -18.83
N ALA A 773 8.44 -34.17 -19.72
CA ALA A 773 7.42 -33.15 -19.84
C ALA A 773 6.06 -33.71 -20.28
N ILE A 774 6.01 -34.63 -21.24
CA ILE A 774 4.78 -35.30 -21.68
C ILE A 774 4.09 -35.99 -20.51
N ARG A 775 4.83 -36.79 -19.74
CA ARG A 775 4.29 -37.48 -18.54
C ARG A 775 3.69 -36.49 -17.54
N LEU A 776 4.40 -35.41 -17.24
CA LEU A 776 3.94 -34.39 -16.29
C LEU A 776 2.72 -33.61 -16.81
N VAL A 777 2.74 -33.18 -18.07
CA VAL A 777 1.61 -32.47 -18.69
C VAL A 777 0.37 -33.35 -18.70
N ASN A 778 0.48 -34.60 -19.15
CA ASN A 778 -0.64 -35.53 -19.18
C ASN A 778 -1.20 -35.85 -17.78
N ALA A 779 -0.33 -35.93 -16.77
CA ALA A 779 -0.74 -36.14 -15.39
C ALA A 779 -1.45 -34.92 -14.76
N LYS A 780 -1.08 -33.69 -15.15
CA LYS A 780 -1.49 -32.46 -14.45
C LYS A 780 -2.49 -31.58 -15.18
N GLN A 781 -2.55 -31.61 -16.52
CA GLN A 781 -3.32 -30.63 -17.30
C GLN A 781 -4.84 -30.68 -17.08
N TYR A 782 -5.37 -31.77 -16.54
CA TYR A 782 -6.80 -31.87 -16.22
C TYR A 782 -7.15 -31.47 -14.78
N GLU A 783 -6.16 -31.17 -13.93
CA GLU A 783 -6.40 -30.71 -12.57
C GLU A 783 -6.94 -29.27 -12.58
N PHE A 784 -8.01 -29.00 -11.83
CA PHE A 784 -8.52 -27.63 -11.66
C PHE A 784 -7.83 -26.94 -10.47
N PRO A 785 -7.46 -25.65 -10.55
CA PRO A 785 -6.88 -24.87 -9.45
C PRO A 785 -7.91 -24.58 -8.35
N ALA A 786 -8.16 -25.58 -7.50
CA ALA A 786 -9.24 -25.58 -6.52
C ALA A 786 -8.97 -24.72 -5.26
N GLU A 787 -7.71 -24.36 -5.01
CA GLU A 787 -7.25 -23.77 -3.76
C GLU A 787 -7.94 -22.45 -3.40
N TYR A 788 -8.23 -21.63 -4.41
CA TYR A 788 -8.84 -20.30 -4.26
C TYR A 788 -10.14 -20.16 -5.05
N TYR A 789 -10.79 -21.29 -5.36
CA TYR A 789 -12.04 -21.29 -6.14
C TYR A 789 -13.15 -20.52 -5.43
N ARG A 790 -13.27 -20.69 -4.11
CA ARG A 790 -14.25 -19.95 -3.32
C ARG A 790 -13.96 -18.45 -3.35
N ASP A 791 -12.70 -18.04 -3.14
CA ASP A 791 -12.30 -16.65 -3.21
C ASP A 791 -12.67 -16.04 -4.58
N PHE A 792 -12.52 -16.79 -5.68
CA PHE A 792 -12.93 -16.32 -7.01
C PHE A 792 -14.43 -16.05 -7.10
N LEU A 793 -15.27 -16.98 -6.62
CA LEU A 793 -16.73 -16.83 -6.66
C LEU A 793 -17.19 -15.63 -5.82
N GLU A 794 -16.68 -15.53 -4.59
CA GLU A 794 -17.02 -14.46 -3.63
C GLU A 794 -16.55 -13.10 -4.13
N PHE A 795 -15.31 -13.00 -4.64
CA PHE A 795 -14.75 -11.74 -5.12
C PHE A 795 -15.55 -11.16 -6.29
N HIS A 796 -15.97 -12.00 -7.23
CA HIS A 796 -16.76 -11.58 -8.39
C HIS A 796 -18.27 -11.52 -8.12
N GLY A 797 -18.74 -11.97 -6.94
CA GLY A 797 -20.16 -12.05 -6.62
C GLY A 797 -20.95 -12.93 -7.58
N ILE A 798 -20.39 -14.09 -7.95
CA ILE A 798 -21.03 -15.06 -8.86
C ILE A 798 -21.22 -16.42 -8.21
N THR A 799 -22.32 -17.07 -8.57
CA THR A 799 -22.58 -18.46 -8.16
C THR A 799 -21.70 -19.44 -8.94
N GLU A 800 -21.50 -20.63 -8.37
CA GLU A 800 -20.86 -21.75 -9.04
C GLU A 800 -21.52 -22.09 -10.40
N LYS A 801 -22.86 -22.08 -10.44
CA LYS A 801 -23.62 -22.30 -11.68
C LYS A 801 -23.29 -21.25 -12.75
N GLN A 802 -23.19 -19.98 -12.37
CA GLN A 802 -22.80 -18.91 -13.29
C GLN A 802 -21.36 -19.09 -13.77
N PHE A 803 -20.42 -19.37 -12.86
CA PHE A 803 -19.02 -19.61 -13.20
C PHE A 803 -18.87 -20.69 -14.28
N TRP A 804 -19.43 -21.88 -14.04
CA TRP A 804 -19.28 -22.99 -14.98
C TRP A 804 -20.02 -22.79 -16.30
N LYS A 805 -21.16 -22.11 -16.31
CA LYS A 805 -21.83 -21.70 -17.55
C LYS A 805 -20.95 -20.76 -18.38
N ILE A 806 -20.36 -19.74 -17.75
CA ILE A 806 -19.46 -18.79 -18.43
C ILE A 806 -18.19 -19.50 -18.91
N ALA A 807 -17.53 -20.28 -18.04
CA ALA A 807 -16.31 -20.98 -18.38
C ALA A 807 -16.53 -21.95 -19.57
N ASN A 808 -17.61 -22.74 -19.56
CA ASN A 808 -17.90 -23.65 -20.67
C ASN A 808 -18.34 -22.95 -21.96
N LYS A 809 -18.86 -21.72 -21.89
CA LYS A 809 -19.13 -20.88 -23.08
C LYS A 809 -17.87 -20.67 -23.95
N TYR A 810 -16.70 -20.65 -23.31
CA TYR A 810 -15.40 -20.47 -23.96
C TYR A 810 -14.67 -21.79 -24.27
N ARG A 811 -15.29 -22.95 -24.02
CA ARG A 811 -14.68 -24.24 -24.34
C ARG A 811 -14.69 -24.47 -25.84
N ASN A 812 -13.51 -24.62 -26.44
CA ASN A 812 -13.37 -24.85 -27.88
C ASN A 812 -13.81 -26.27 -28.29
N ARG A 813 -14.98 -26.39 -28.92
CA ARG A 813 -15.55 -27.69 -29.36
C ARG A 813 -14.77 -28.34 -30.51
N ASN A 814 -13.88 -27.61 -31.18
CA ASN A 814 -13.02 -28.19 -32.22
C ASN A 814 -11.96 -29.12 -31.62
N ILE A 815 -11.42 -28.78 -30.45
CA ILE A 815 -10.33 -29.54 -29.79
C ILE A 815 -10.82 -30.38 -28.60
N TRP A 816 -12.06 -30.16 -28.14
CA TRP A 816 -12.66 -30.88 -27.01
C TRP A 816 -13.78 -31.82 -27.47
N HIS A 817 -13.88 -32.98 -26.84
CA HIS A 817 -15.01 -33.91 -27.00
C HIS A 817 -15.37 -34.53 -25.63
N LYS A 818 -16.56 -35.14 -25.54
CA LYS A 818 -16.97 -35.89 -24.35
C LYS A 818 -16.69 -37.38 -24.55
N VAL A 819 -16.04 -38.00 -23.58
CA VAL A 819 -15.85 -39.45 -23.46
C VAL A 819 -16.39 -39.87 -22.11
N ASN A 820 -17.39 -40.76 -22.07
CA ASN A 820 -18.05 -41.21 -20.83
C ASN A 820 -18.50 -40.04 -19.94
N GLY A 821 -19.12 -39.02 -20.55
CA GLY A 821 -19.56 -37.80 -19.87
C GLY A 821 -18.44 -36.81 -19.50
N LYS A 822 -17.16 -37.17 -19.66
CA LYS A 822 -16.02 -36.32 -19.28
C LYS A 822 -15.43 -35.59 -20.47
N TRP A 823 -15.14 -34.31 -20.31
CA TRP A 823 -14.42 -33.54 -21.31
C TRP A 823 -12.97 -34.02 -21.45
N LYS A 824 -12.57 -34.36 -22.67
CA LYS A 824 -11.21 -34.75 -23.05
C LYS A 824 -10.77 -34.00 -24.31
N LEU A 825 -9.48 -33.74 -24.42
CA LEU A 825 -8.90 -33.23 -25.65
C LEU A 825 -8.97 -34.31 -26.73
N LYS A 826 -9.38 -33.94 -27.94
CA LYS A 826 -9.36 -34.83 -29.12
C LYS A 826 -7.92 -35.22 -29.50
N TYR A 827 -7.00 -34.28 -29.30
CA TYR A 827 -5.59 -34.46 -29.62
C TYR A 827 -4.80 -34.65 -28.33
N ILE A 828 -4.28 -35.87 -28.13
CA ILE A 828 -3.50 -36.24 -26.96
C ILE A 828 -2.03 -35.95 -27.22
N LEU A 829 -1.36 -35.30 -26.26
CA LEU A 829 0.08 -35.12 -26.29
C LEU A 829 0.75 -36.49 -26.13
N LYS A 830 1.43 -36.94 -27.20
CA LYS A 830 2.19 -38.19 -27.25
C LYS A 830 3.69 -37.93 -27.20
#